data_AF-A0A952RCG5-F1
#
_entry.id   AF-A0A952RCG5-F1
#
_cell.length_a   1.000
_cell.length_b   1.000
_cell.length_c   1.000
_cell.angle_alpha   90.00
_cell.angle_beta   90.00
_cell.angle_gamma   90.00
#
_symmetry.space_group_name_H-M   'P 1'
#
loop_
_entity.id
_entity.type
_entity.pdbx_description
1 polymer ?
#
loop_
_entity_poly.entity_id
_entity_poly.type
_entity_poly.pdbx_seq_one_letter_code
_entity_poly.pdbx_strand_id
1 'polypeptide(L)'
;MRRRALHTPGQDPFVFLTDHRRVGVWHGTPSALSFAVTLGALLTWASPARAAVDPARALEHLGDAAFERLTAVPLTAPGGDVRVPVLIQHPQRWLALPHVVSVAPHHATAWLTKEELRALALAQPELRMEWSPPRRLMLDRAARWTRAAQFRVETGGAGAGAVVGVVDTGLDVAHGDFRRLDGTTRVAWLLDYSRPPAGLQPELEARYGCTAVTPCAIYSGADLDAALQGGLSLPRDVHGHGTHVASLAAGNGFASDPSRFIGVAPSAPLIIVRGDRAATGSFQDADIITGAAFVFERAEAMGLPAVVNLSLGSDFGAHDGSSSLEQGLAALVGDELPGRALVVAAGNSGGLYYGAVPSYPEPLGVHTEVHVPRKSSARVPILTPAPAAFELTGRVYVWITARPGDALEVGLDDRDGEWVPPLTPGQASTFRRQGLSATVFNGLTEDGPLTQPHTAVLVLDGKWSAEQTFALRLEGHGSASIWLESSGELPGGARLEALLPRAIKQGTVSLPAAHPELIAVGASINRTDWSSRAGEMRLTHLGAAPATLDGMAYFSGAGPTADGALKPDLVAPGAFLVGAMSSWADPARPNASGMFSGAGLCEAGAECLVVGDAHAVTSGTSMAAPQVAGAVALLLERDPSLTQRQVRGLLQAGARRLQGSAPIAEQVGVGALDVMGALEAQLLQEGAPGDVSEPDPERSWLTLASAFVYPDPALSVEVYAELRTASGRLADALEPGALTLSVTGGRLAAPLTRIAPGLWRARVSADAERGGEQLRLKLTHGEREIATHRAPIAVDPHLAVHPPWARGGCAVEPAHRRAARGSGAALGALLVLSALGAFTRRRRGRARTHGARRA
;
A
#
# COMPACT_ATOMS: atom_id res chain seq x y z
N MET A 1 -32.87 41.97 -46.87
CA MET A 1 -33.56 43.21 -46.43
C MET A 1 -33.51 43.32 -44.90
N ARG A 2 -33.94 44.46 -44.34
CA ARG A 2 -34.08 44.91 -42.93
C ARG A 2 -33.85 43.91 -41.75
N ARG A 3 -33.11 44.45 -40.76
CA ARG A 3 -32.83 44.05 -39.35
C ARG A 3 -33.97 43.40 -38.55
N ARG A 4 -33.64 42.40 -37.70
CA ARG A 4 -33.63 42.38 -36.20
C ARG A 4 -33.45 40.92 -35.71
N ALA A 5 -32.88 40.51 -34.57
CA ALA A 5 -31.94 41.03 -33.54
C ALA A 5 -32.38 40.53 -32.14
N LEU A 6 -31.55 39.75 -31.43
CA LEU A 6 -31.60 39.49 -29.97
C LEU A 6 -30.25 38.91 -29.47
N HIS A 7 -29.88 39.13 -28.21
CA HIS A 7 -28.51 39.03 -27.66
C HIS A 7 -28.51 38.74 -26.12
N THR A 8 -27.43 38.27 -25.46
CA THR A 8 -26.06 38.00 -25.96
C THR A 8 -25.42 36.67 -25.49
N PRO A 9 -25.10 36.41 -24.19
CA PRO A 9 -24.06 35.44 -23.83
C PRO A 9 -24.54 34.28 -22.90
N GLY A 10 -23.79 33.21 -22.68
CA GLY A 10 -22.45 32.87 -23.18
C GLY A 10 -21.51 32.43 -22.04
N GLN A 11 -21.28 31.12 -21.89
CA GLN A 11 -20.31 30.52 -20.98
C GLN A 11 -19.58 29.39 -21.72
N ASP A 12 -18.25 29.45 -21.74
CA ASP A 12 -17.38 28.38 -22.24
C ASP A 12 -16.62 27.73 -21.05
N PRO A 13 -16.47 26.39 -21.01
CA PRO A 13 -15.62 25.72 -20.04
C PRO A 13 -14.13 25.85 -20.41
N PHE A 14 -13.26 25.97 -19.41
CA PHE A 14 -11.82 26.13 -19.62
C PHE A 14 -11.15 24.87 -20.16
N VAL A 15 -10.36 25.03 -21.23
CA VAL A 15 -9.50 24.00 -21.82
C VAL A 15 -8.04 24.46 -21.74
N PHE A 16 -7.13 23.62 -21.25
CA PHE A 16 -5.70 23.87 -21.34
C PHE A 16 -5.21 23.66 -22.77
N LEU A 17 -4.62 24.70 -23.37
CA LEU A 17 -4.00 24.63 -24.71
C LEU A 17 -2.51 24.97 -24.65
N THR A 18 -1.70 24.06 -25.17
CA THR A 18 -0.27 24.24 -25.49
C THR A 18 -0.10 24.71 -26.93
N ASP A 19 0.81 25.66 -27.21
CA ASP A 19 1.40 25.80 -28.56
C ASP A 19 2.82 26.44 -28.53
N HIS A 20 3.51 26.40 -29.68
CA HIS A 20 4.93 26.73 -29.85
C HIS A 20 5.23 27.55 -31.13
N ARG A 21 6.46 28.11 -31.21
CA ARG A 21 7.13 28.75 -32.38
C ARG A 21 6.67 30.20 -32.66
N ARG A 22 7.45 31.11 -33.28
CA ARG A 22 8.75 31.09 -34.00
C ARG A 22 9.66 32.26 -33.51
N VAL A 23 10.95 32.05 -33.20
CA VAL A 23 12.18 32.18 -34.04
C VAL A 23 12.54 33.59 -34.55
N GLY A 24 13.74 34.08 -34.18
CA GLY A 24 14.43 35.24 -34.76
C GLY A 24 15.94 35.26 -34.43
N VAL A 25 16.79 35.05 -35.44
CA VAL A 25 18.29 34.98 -35.39
C VAL A 25 18.90 36.41 -35.54
N TRP A 26 20.20 36.75 -35.45
CA TRP A 26 21.46 36.26 -36.09
C TRP A 26 22.65 37.14 -35.56
N HIS A 27 24.00 36.99 -35.68
CA HIS A 27 25.10 35.99 -35.90
C HIS A 27 26.43 36.69 -35.42
N GLY A 28 27.44 36.02 -34.85
CA GLY A 28 28.67 35.55 -35.56
C GLY A 28 29.92 36.43 -35.31
N THR A 29 31.20 36.06 -35.54
CA THR A 29 31.91 34.77 -35.75
C THR A 29 33.42 34.90 -35.32
N PRO A 30 34.50 34.35 -35.97
CA PRO A 30 35.28 33.24 -35.37
C PRO A 30 36.85 33.37 -35.40
N SER A 31 37.58 32.31 -35.00
CA SER A 31 38.98 32.03 -35.43
C SER A 31 39.33 30.53 -35.32
N ALA A 32 39.99 29.96 -36.34
CA ALA A 32 40.45 28.55 -36.47
C ALA A 32 41.44 28.43 -37.69
N LEU A 33 41.96 27.29 -38.20
CA LEU A 33 41.83 25.84 -37.97
C LEU A 33 43.04 25.10 -38.63
N SER A 34 43.55 23.97 -38.11
CA SER A 34 44.38 22.97 -38.83
C SER A 34 44.27 21.60 -38.11
N PHE A 35 43.69 20.52 -38.64
CA PHE A 35 44.02 19.65 -39.78
C PHE A 35 45.28 18.75 -39.58
N ALA A 36 45.29 17.43 -39.86
CA ALA A 36 44.21 16.46 -40.16
C ALA A 36 44.71 14.98 -40.22
N VAL A 37 43.80 14.00 -40.01
CA VAL A 37 43.70 12.63 -40.64
C VAL A 37 44.95 11.71 -40.58
N THR A 38 44.94 10.51 -39.98
CA THR A 38 44.18 9.30 -40.40
C THR A 38 44.13 8.22 -39.30
N LEU A 39 43.10 7.35 -39.29
CA LEU A 39 42.87 6.17 -38.40
C LEU A 39 42.71 6.46 -36.88
N GLY A 40 41.73 5.91 -36.15
CA GLY A 40 40.56 5.14 -36.59
C GLY A 40 39.68 4.62 -35.42
N ALA A 41 38.39 4.97 -35.45
CA ALA A 41 37.26 4.45 -34.62
C ALA A 41 37.10 4.89 -33.14
N LEU A 42 35.82 4.91 -32.73
CA LEU A 42 35.21 5.06 -31.39
C LEU A 42 35.08 6.48 -30.77
N LEU A 43 34.00 6.63 -29.99
CA LEU A 43 33.56 7.76 -29.13
C LEU A 43 32.98 9.04 -29.78
N THR A 44 31.63 9.18 -29.68
CA THR A 44 30.80 10.43 -29.61
C THR A 44 30.97 11.53 -30.68
N TRP A 45 29.94 12.14 -31.28
CA TRP A 45 28.48 12.13 -31.12
C TRP A 45 27.87 12.63 -32.45
N ALA A 46 26.69 12.16 -32.90
CA ALA A 46 26.03 12.73 -34.08
C ALA A 46 24.50 12.54 -34.12
N SER A 47 23.80 13.63 -34.43
CA SER A 47 22.45 13.71 -34.99
C SER A 47 22.26 15.16 -35.49
N PRO A 48 21.49 15.44 -36.56
CA PRO A 48 20.35 14.66 -37.03
C PRO A 48 20.34 14.30 -38.53
N ALA A 49 20.03 13.04 -38.83
CA ALA A 49 19.47 12.64 -40.12
C ALA A 49 18.41 11.55 -39.88
N ARG A 50 17.31 11.57 -40.64
CA ARG A 50 16.25 10.56 -40.51
C ARG A 50 16.69 9.24 -41.14
N ALA A 51 17.09 8.29 -40.30
CA ALA A 51 16.91 6.86 -40.56
C ALA A 51 16.34 6.25 -39.27
N ALA A 52 15.27 5.46 -39.37
CA ALA A 52 14.84 4.64 -38.25
C ALA A 52 15.88 3.53 -38.06
N VAL A 53 16.40 3.36 -36.85
CA VAL A 53 17.20 2.17 -36.52
C VAL A 53 16.21 1.03 -36.36
N ASP A 54 16.06 0.25 -37.43
CA ASP A 54 15.13 -0.86 -37.51
C ASP A 54 15.53 -1.97 -36.51
N PRO A 55 14.65 -2.42 -35.59
CA PRO A 55 15.03 -3.33 -34.51
C PRO A 55 15.66 -4.64 -34.99
N ALA A 56 15.23 -5.21 -36.12
CA ALA A 56 15.84 -6.41 -36.69
C ALA A 56 17.30 -6.21 -37.10
N ARG A 57 17.71 -5.03 -37.59
CA ARG A 57 19.10 -4.78 -37.98
C ARG A 57 20.08 -4.78 -36.79
N ALA A 58 19.59 -4.55 -35.57
CA ALA A 58 20.41 -4.75 -34.38
C ALA A 58 20.72 -6.24 -34.10
N LEU A 59 19.84 -7.16 -34.52
CA LEU A 59 20.02 -8.60 -34.34
C LEU A 59 21.13 -9.16 -35.25
N GLU A 60 21.40 -8.52 -36.39
CA GLU A 60 22.45 -8.95 -37.34
C GLU A 60 23.86 -8.97 -36.72
N HIS A 61 24.09 -8.23 -35.64
CA HIS A 61 25.37 -8.14 -34.93
C HIS A 61 25.49 -9.08 -33.72
N LEU A 62 24.44 -9.85 -33.40
CA LEU A 62 24.52 -10.90 -32.37
C LEU A 62 25.27 -12.12 -32.88
N GLY A 63 26.17 -12.68 -32.09
CA GLY A 63 26.72 -14.02 -32.31
C GLY A 63 25.62 -15.08 -32.23
N ASP A 64 25.82 -16.22 -32.90
CA ASP A 64 24.76 -17.23 -33.10
C ASP A 64 24.21 -17.75 -31.77
N ALA A 65 25.12 -18.14 -30.86
CA ALA A 65 24.82 -18.52 -29.48
C ALA A 65 24.24 -17.39 -28.59
N ALA A 66 24.00 -16.18 -29.11
CA ALA A 66 23.22 -15.11 -28.48
C ALA A 66 21.88 -14.86 -29.19
N PHE A 67 21.83 -15.06 -30.52
CA PHE A 67 20.60 -15.07 -31.32
C PHE A 67 19.66 -16.23 -30.93
N GLU A 68 20.22 -17.42 -30.72
CA GLU A 68 19.49 -18.62 -30.24
C GLU A 68 18.78 -18.41 -28.90
N ARG A 69 19.30 -17.53 -28.02
CA ARG A 69 18.72 -17.25 -26.69
C ARG A 69 17.53 -16.29 -26.71
N LEU A 70 17.17 -15.76 -27.89
CA LEU A 70 16.04 -14.82 -28.02
C LEU A 70 14.67 -15.52 -27.96
N THR A 71 14.62 -16.86 -28.13
CA THR A 71 13.40 -17.66 -28.11
C THR A 71 13.41 -18.66 -26.95
N ALA A 72 12.50 -18.49 -25.99
CA ALA A 72 12.38 -19.40 -24.83
C ALA A 72 11.82 -20.80 -25.17
N VAL A 73 11.31 -21.00 -26.40
CA VAL A 73 10.99 -22.29 -27.00
C VAL A 73 11.41 -22.21 -28.47
N PRO A 74 12.38 -23.03 -28.94
CA PRO A 74 12.78 -23.02 -30.34
C PRO A 74 11.80 -23.84 -31.20
N LEU A 75 11.34 -23.27 -32.32
CA LEU A 75 10.79 -24.05 -33.44
C LEU A 75 11.93 -24.36 -34.41
N THR A 76 12.69 -25.41 -34.11
CA THR A 76 13.69 -25.97 -35.03
C THR A 76 12.99 -26.71 -36.17
N ALA A 77 13.16 -26.23 -37.39
CA ALA A 77 12.75 -26.95 -38.59
C ALA A 77 13.68 -28.14 -38.85
N PRO A 78 13.25 -29.18 -39.60
CA PRO A 78 14.12 -30.27 -40.03
C PRO A 78 15.27 -29.74 -40.91
N GLY A 79 16.44 -29.55 -40.31
CA GLY A 79 17.60 -28.88 -40.90
C GLY A 79 18.57 -28.35 -39.83
N GLY A 80 18.04 -27.82 -38.73
CA GLY A 80 18.81 -27.41 -37.54
C GLY A 80 18.77 -25.91 -37.22
N ASP A 81 18.46 -25.06 -38.20
CA ASP A 81 18.53 -23.60 -38.05
C ASP A 81 17.40 -23.02 -37.18
N VAL A 82 17.74 -22.09 -36.29
CA VAL A 82 16.79 -21.42 -35.38
C VAL A 82 16.11 -20.23 -36.05
N ARG A 83 14.77 -20.22 -36.05
CA ARG A 83 13.93 -19.17 -36.65
C ARG A 83 13.31 -18.27 -35.58
N VAL A 84 13.33 -16.96 -35.81
CA VAL A 84 12.70 -15.95 -34.94
C VAL A 84 11.46 -15.33 -35.58
N PRO A 85 10.42 -14.96 -34.81
CA PRO A 85 9.25 -14.27 -35.33
C PRO A 85 9.54 -12.79 -35.58
N VAL A 86 9.21 -12.32 -36.78
CA VAL A 86 9.43 -10.95 -37.23
C VAL A 86 8.16 -10.39 -37.86
N LEU A 87 7.71 -9.23 -37.39
CA LEU A 87 6.68 -8.43 -38.03
C LEU A 87 7.34 -7.55 -39.10
N ILE A 88 6.98 -7.80 -40.36
CA ILE A 88 7.52 -7.11 -41.54
C ILE A 88 6.50 -6.05 -41.98
N GLN A 89 6.84 -4.78 -41.78
CA GLN A 89 6.04 -3.65 -42.25
C GLN A 89 6.58 -3.14 -43.61
N HIS A 90 5.62 -2.82 -44.49
CA HIS A 90 5.74 -2.12 -45.78
C HIS A 90 6.08 -2.90 -47.08
N PRO A 91 5.48 -4.07 -47.38
CA PRO A 91 5.28 -4.49 -48.77
C PRO A 91 4.16 -3.66 -49.45
N GLN A 92 4.47 -2.97 -50.55
CA GLN A 92 3.45 -2.40 -51.47
C GLN A 92 3.13 -3.34 -52.65
N ARG A 93 3.94 -4.38 -52.86
CA ARG A 93 3.65 -5.55 -53.70
C ARG A 93 4.10 -6.81 -52.96
N TRP A 94 3.45 -7.92 -53.25
CA TRP A 94 3.79 -9.21 -52.68
C TRP A 94 5.03 -9.80 -53.37
N LEU A 95 6.10 -10.06 -52.61
CA LEU A 95 7.15 -10.98 -52.99
C LEU A 95 6.75 -12.39 -52.56
N ALA A 96 6.76 -13.34 -53.50
CA ALA A 96 6.40 -14.73 -53.25
C ALA A 96 7.53 -15.49 -52.51
N LEU A 97 7.73 -15.16 -51.23
CA LEU A 97 8.66 -15.83 -50.33
C LEU A 97 7.91 -16.86 -49.47
N PRO A 98 8.41 -18.11 -49.34
CA PRO A 98 7.66 -19.23 -48.75
C PRO A 98 7.43 -19.14 -47.23
N HIS A 99 8.02 -18.15 -46.56
CA HIS A 99 7.97 -17.99 -45.09
C HIS A 99 7.40 -16.65 -44.64
N VAL A 100 6.88 -15.83 -45.57
CA VAL A 100 6.24 -14.54 -45.31
C VAL A 100 4.73 -14.70 -45.48
N VAL A 101 3.94 -14.23 -44.50
CA VAL A 101 2.48 -14.32 -44.48
C VAL A 101 1.89 -12.94 -44.29
N SER A 102 1.08 -12.46 -45.24
CA SER A 102 0.37 -11.17 -45.10
C SER A 102 -0.66 -11.27 -43.99
N VAL A 103 -0.59 -10.36 -43.00
CA VAL A 103 -1.52 -10.32 -41.85
C VAL A 103 -2.43 -9.10 -41.88
N ALA A 104 -2.01 -8.02 -42.53
CA ALA A 104 -2.83 -6.82 -42.79
C ALA A 104 -2.29 -6.06 -44.02
N PRO A 105 -3.01 -5.06 -44.56
CA PRO A 105 -2.45 -4.18 -45.59
C PRO A 105 -1.12 -3.57 -45.17
N HIS A 106 -0.10 -3.71 -46.01
CA HIS A 106 1.29 -3.31 -45.73
C HIS A 106 1.94 -3.95 -44.48
N HIS A 107 1.43 -5.08 -43.97
CA HIS A 107 2.02 -5.80 -42.84
C HIS A 107 1.99 -7.32 -43.07
N ALA A 108 3.15 -7.95 -42.94
CA ALA A 108 3.31 -9.39 -42.98
C ALA A 108 4.01 -9.89 -41.71
N THR A 109 3.90 -11.17 -41.40
CA THR A 109 4.72 -11.84 -40.39
C THR A 109 5.58 -12.92 -41.06
N ALA A 110 6.75 -13.18 -40.52
CA ALA A 110 7.63 -14.25 -40.98
C ALA A 110 8.38 -14.91 -39.83
N TRP A 111 8.74 -16.18 -40.03
CA TRP A 111 9.62 -16.93 -39.12
C TRP A 111 10.92 -17.22 -39.84
N LEU A 112 11.94 -16.39 -39.59
CA LEU A 112 13.16 -16.32 -40.38
C LEU A 112 14.37 -16.76 -39.55
N THR A 113 15.25 -17.53 -40.17
CA THR A 113 16.62 -17.78 -39.68
C THR A 113 17.45 -16.49 -39.73
N LYS A 114 18.62 -16.50 -39.10
CA LYS A 114 19.56 -15.37 -39.12
C LYS A 114 20.01 -15.02 -40.55
N GLU A 115 20.29 -16.03 -41.37
CA GLU A 115 20.63 -15.91 -42.78
C GLU A 115 19.47 -15.34 -43.61
N GLU A 116 18.25 -15.88 -43.47
CA GLU A 116 17.08 -15.38 -44.20
C GLU A 116 16.72 -13.95 -43.79
N LEU A 117 16.84 -13.61 -42.50
CA LEU A 117 16.57 -12.26 -41.99
C LEU A 117 17.55 -11.24 -42.58
N ARG A 118 18.85 -11.55 -42.59
CA ARG A 118 19.88 -10.74 -43.27
C ARG A 118 19.63 -10.65 -44.77
N ALA A 119 19.34 -11.77 -45.43
CA ALA A 119 19.10 -11.80 -46.87
C ALA A 119 17.91 -10.91 -47.26
N LEU A 120 16.83 -10.94 -46.48
CA LEU A 120 15.66 -10.08 -46.68
C LEU A 120 15.98 -8.60 -46.38
N ALA A 121 16.69 -8.31 -45.28
CA ALA A 121 17.10 -6.96 -44.88
C ALA A 121 18.08 -6.30 -45.87
N LEU A 122 18.83 -7.10 -46.64
CA LEU A 122 19.72 -6.65 -47.71
C LEU A 122 18.99 -6.52 -49.06
N ALA A 123 18.10 -7.46 -49.39
CA ALA A 123 17.39 -7.47 -50.67
C ALA A 123 16.28 -6.41 -50.77
N GLN A 124 15.63 -6.07 -49.65
CA GLN A 124 14.54 -5.10 -49.57
C GLN A 124 14.78 -4.12 -48.39
N PRO A 125 15.79 -3.24 -48.49
CA PRO A 125 16.24 -2.37 -47.39
C PRO A 125 15.20 -1.30 -46.95
N GLU A 126 14.08 -1.19 -47.66
CA GLU A 126 12.92 -0.37 -47.34
C GLU A 126 11.88 -1.07 -46.44
N LEU A 127 11.95 -2.39 -46.27
CA LEU A 127 11.14 -3.11 -45.28
C LEU A 127 11.60 -2.73 -43.87
N ARG A 128 10.62 -2.54 -42.98
CA ARG A 128 10.85 -2.44 -41.54
C ARG A 128 10.56 -3.77 -40.89
N MET A 129 11.38 -4.20 -39.95
CA MET A 129 11.33 -5.53 -39.37
C MET A 129 11.46 -5.46 -37.85
N GLU A 130 10.34 -5.75 -37.19
CA GLU A 130 10.20 -5.67 -35.74
C GLU A 130 10.16 -7.08 -35.14
N TRP A 131 11.18 -7.42 -34.35
CA TRP A 131 11.20 -8.63 -33.54
C TRP A 131 10.43 -8.39 -32.23
N SER A 132 9.56 -9.34 -31.86
CA SER A 132 8.62 -9.17 -30.74
C SER A 132 8.90 -10.15 -29.58
N PRO A 133 9.30 -9.65 -28.38
CA PRO A 133 9.54 -10.48 -27.20
C PRO A 133 8.27 -10.69 -26.34
N PRO A 134 8.05 -11.88 -25.74
CA PRO A 134 6.84 -12.19 -24.98
C PRO A 134 6.78 -11.54 -23.58
N ARG A 135 5.61 -11.05 -23.15
CA ARG A 135 5.33 -10.47 -21.81
C ARG A 135 3.98 -10.94 -21.24
N ARG A 136 3.69 -10.69 -19.94
CA ARG A 136 2.63 -11.41 -19.18
C ARG A 136 1.93 -10.61 -18.07
N LEU A 137 0.64 -10.93 -17.87
CA LEU A 137 -0.31 -10.37 -16.88
C LEU A 137 -0.37 -11.14 -15.56
N MET A 138 -0.49 -10.43 -14.43
CA MET A 138 0.10 -10.87 -13.16
C MET A 138 -0.90 -11.12 -12.02
N LEU A 139 -1.74 -12.14 -12.18
CA LEU A 139 -1.94 -13.08 -11.05
C LEU A 139 -0.88 -14.21 -11.15
N ASP A 140 -0.35 -14.48 -12.36
CA ASP A 140 0.66 -15.52 -12.66
C ASP A 140 2.00 -15.37 -11.91
N ARG A 141 2.39 -14.13 -11.52
CA ARG A 141 3.62 -13.87 -10.76
C ARG A 141 3.38 -13.82 -9.25
N ALA A 142 2.16 -13.55 -8.78
CA ALA A 142 1.86 -13.42 -7.34
C ALA A 142 2.14 -14.75 -6.60
N ALA A 143 1.64 -15.86 -7.13
CA ALA A 143 1.90 -17.21 -6.62
C ALA A 143 3.37 -17.68 -6.72
N ARG A 144 4.27 -16.90 -7.36
CA ARG A 144 5.73 -17.11 -7.29
C ARG A 144 6.36 -16.26 -6.18
N TRP A 145 5.95 -14.99 -6.03
CA TRP A 145 6.42 -14.11 -4.94
C TRP A 145 6.06 -14.63 -3.54
N THR A 146 4.94 -15.35 -3.43
CA THR A 146 4.48 -16.03 -2.21
C THR A 146 4.90 -17.51 -2.14
N ARG A 147 5.56 -18.04 -3.18
CA ARG A 147 5.81 -19.49 -3.39
C ARG A 147 4.58 -20.41 -3.33
N ALA A 148 3.35 -19.90 -3.32
CA ALA A 148 2.13 -20.70 -3.30
C ALA A 148 2.02 -21.71 -4.46
N ALA A 149 2.48 -21.36 -5.67
CA ALA A 149 2.48 -22.29 -6.80
C ALA A 149 3.47 -23.46 -6.61
N GLN A 150 4.57 -23.24 -5.87
CA GLN A 150 5.52 -24.28 -5.51
C GLN A 150 4.91 -25.24 -4.47
N PHE A 151 4.28 -24.69 -3.43
CA PHE A 151 3.56 -25.47 -2.40
C PHE A 151 2.61 -26.49 -3.03
N ARG A 152 1.72 -26.03 -3.94
CA ARG A 152 0.72 -26.92 -4.56
C ARG A 152 1.34 -28.04 -5.41
N VAL A 153 2.51 -27.81 -6.00
CA VAL A 153 3.23 -28.81 -6.81
C VAL A 153 4.00 -29.81 -5.93
N GLU A 154 4.56 -29.36 -4.81
CA GLU A 154 5.38 -30.21 -3.93
C GLU A 154 4.56 -30.98 -2.88
N THR A 155 3.44 -30.43 -2.40
CA THR A 155 2.58 -31.08 -1.39
C THR A 155 1.33 -31.75 -1.98
N GLY A 156 0.87 -31.30 -3.15
CA GLY A 156 -0.45 -31.64 -3.69
C GLY A 156 -1.63 -30.92 -3.01
N GLY A 157 -1.40 -30.21 -1.90
CA GLY A 157 -2.42 -29.41 -1.22
C GLY A 157 -2.82 -28.19 -2.03
N ALA A 158 -4.12 -27.88 -2.07
CA ALA A 158 -4.69 -26.79 -2.85
C ALA A 158 -5.83 -26.04 -2.11
N GLY A 159 -6.01 -26.31 -0.82
CA GLY A 159 -6.99 -25.72 0.09
C GLY A 159 -8.32 -26.47 0.19
N ALA A 160 -8.48 -27.62 -0.46
CA ALA A 160 -9.71 -28.42 -0.40
C ALA A 160 -10.11 -28.82 1.03
N GLY A 161 -9.13 -29.02 1.91
CA GLY A 161 -9.34 -29.32 3.33
C GLY A 161 -9.70 -28.14 4.24
N ALA A 162 -9.85 -26.91 3.73
CA ALA A 162 -10.14 -25.73 4.54
C ALA A 162 -11.07 -24.72 3.85
N VAL A 163 -12.01 -24.13 4.59
CA VAL A 163 -12.91 -23.08 4.07
C VAL A 163 -12.18 -21.74 3.96
N VAL A 164 -12.36 -21.08 2.81
CA VAL A 164 -12.03 -19.66 2.65
C VAL A 164 -13.31 -18.84 2.79
N GLY A 165 -13.40 -18.08 3.88
CA GLY A 165 -14.44 -17.10 4.15
C GLY A 165 -14.08 -15.72 3.64
N VAL A 166 -15.05 -15.00 3.07
CA VAL A 166 -14.87 -13.60 2.62
C VAL A 166 -16.07 -12.76 3.10
N VAL A 167 -15.83 -11.76 3.94
CA VAL A 167 -16.84 -10.78 4.39
C VAL A 167 -16.55 -9.46 3.68
N ASP A 168 -17.34 -9.13 2.66
CA ASP A 168 -17.01 -8.08 1.68
C ASP A 168 -18.27 -7.61 0.91
N THR A 169 -18.15 -6.98 -0.27
CA THR A 169 -19.26 -6.46 -1.08
C THR A 169 -20.10 -7.53 -1.79
N GLY A 170 -19.76 -8.81 -1.61
CA GLY A 170 -20.46 -9.98 -2.16
C GLY A 170 -19.61 -10.79 -3.14
N LEU A 171 -20.28 -11.54 -4.02
CA LEU A 171 -19.64 -12.30 -5.10
C LEU A 171 -20.52 -12.32 -6.36
N ASP A 172 -19.93 -12.17 -7.55
CA ASP A 172 -20.57 -12.60 -8.80
C ASP A 172 -20.46 -14.14 -8.92
N VAL A 173 -21.46 -14.84 -8.40
CA VAL A 173 -21.53 -16.32 -8.35
C VAL A 173 -21.56 -16.96 -9.75
N ALA A 174 -21.92 -16.20 -10.80
CA ALA A 174 -21.90 -16.71 -12.17
C ALA A 174 -20.50 -16.80 -12.78
N HIS A 175 -19.54 -16.02 -12.25
CA HIS A 175 -18.20 -15.85 -12.79
C HIS A 175 -17.38 -17.15 -12.76
N GLY A 176 -16.70 -17.45 -13.88
CA GLY A 176 -16.06 -18.75 -14.13
C GLY A 176 -15.04 -19.17 -13.07
N ASP A 177 -14.32 -18.23 -12.46
CA ASP A 177 -13.31 -18.55 -11.43
C ASP A 177 -13.92 -19.14 -10.14
N PHE A 178 -15.25 -19.09 -9.99
CA PHE A 178 -16.01 -19.65 -8.87
C PHE A 178 -16.89 -20.85 -9.26
N ARG A 179 -16.78 -21.35 -10.50
CA ARG A 179 -17.51 -22.53 -11.01
C ARG A 179 -16.61 -23.76 -11.04
N ARG A 180 -17.19 -24.95 -10.86
CA ARG A 180 -16.54 -26.25 -11.13
C ARG A 180 -16.68 -26.60 -12.62
N LEU A 181 -15.94 -27.63 -13.07
CA LEU A 181 -15.97 -28.12 -14.45
C LEU A 181 -17.34 -28.70 -14.88
N ASP A 182 -18.16 -29.15 -13.91
CA ASP A 182 -19.54 -29.59 -14.12
C ASP A 182 -20.56 -28.43 -14.19
N GLY A 183 -20.10 -27.19 -14.00
CA GLY A 183 -20.94 -25.99 -13.98
C GLY A 183 -21.53 -25.63 -12.61
N THR A 184 -21.32 -26.41 -11.56
CA THR A 184 -21.78 -26.09 -10.19
C THR A 184 -20.95 -24.97 -9.54
N THR A 185 -21.49 -24.32 -8.51
CA THR A 185 -20.81 -23.26 -7.75
C THR A 185 -19.86 -23.82 -6.69
N ARG A 186 -18.68 -23.20 -6.53
CA ARG A 186 -17.74 -23.49 -5.43
C ARG A 186 -18.12 -22.81 -4.11
N VAL A 187 -19.14 -21.95 -4.12
CA VAL A 187 -19.69 -21.32 -2.92
C VAL A 187 -20.59 -22.31 -2.19
N ALA A 188 -20.17 -22.75 -1.00
CA ALA A 188 -20.95 -23.67 -0.17
C ALA A 188 -22.10 -22.96 0.55
N TRP A 189 -21.89 -21.70 0.97
CA TRP A 189 -22.86 -20.86 1.67
C TRP A 189 -22.68 -19.38 1.33
N LEU A 190 -23.79 -18.63 1.26
CA LEU A 190 -23.79 -17.18 1.07
C LEU A 190 -24.84 -16.50 1.95
N LEU A 191 -24.43 -15.46 2.68
CA LEU A 191 -25.29 -14.54 3.45
C LEU A 191 -25.29 -13.16 2.77
N ASP A 192 -26.47 -12.60 2.47
CA ASP A 192 -26.63 -11.32 1.77
C ASP A 192 -27.49 -10.34 2.59
N TYR A 193 -26.87 -9.37 3.26
CA TYR A 193 -27.58 -8.32 4.02
C TYR A 193 -28.24 -7.24 3.15
N SER A 194 -28.08 -7.29 1.81
CA SER A 194 -28.75 -6.38 0.86
C SER A 194 -30.15 -6.87 0.46
N ARG A 195 -30.67 -7.95 1.06
CA ARG A 195 -31.91 -8.61 0.65
C ARG A 195 -32.82 -8.94 1.84
N PRO A 196 -34.17 -8.85 1.69
CA PRO A 196 -35.08 -9.42 2.67
C PRO A 196 -34.95 -10.96 2.69
N PRO A 197 -35.41 -11.63 3.77
CA PRO A 197 -35.42 -13.09 3.87
C PRO A 197 -35.97 -13.78 2.61
N ALA A 198 -35.23 -14.77 2.11
CA ALA A 198 -35.61 -15.52 0.92
C ALA A 198 -36.52 -16.72 1.24
N GLY A 199 -36.56 -17.16 2.51
CA GLY A 199 -37.31 -18.35 2.94
C GLY A 199 -36.67 -19.67 2.50
N LEU A 200 -35.47 -19.62 1.94
CA LEU A 200 -34.71 -20.78 1.46
C LEU A 200 -34.05 -21.55 2.61
N GLN A 201 -33.62 -20.82 3.65
CA GLN A 201 -32.88 -21.34 4.79
C GLN A 201 -33.50 -20.84 6.11
N PRO A 202 -34.81 -21.06 6.36
CA PRO A 202 -35.60 -20.28 7.33
C PRO A 202 -35.12 -20.41 8.79
N GLU A 203 -34.56 -21.55 9.18
CA GLU A 203 -33.98 -21.72 10.53
C GLU A 203 -32.70 -20.90 10.72
N LEU A 204 -31.88 -20.76 9.68
CA LEU A 204 -30.68 -19.92 9.69
C LEU A 204 -31.09 -18.44 9.58
N GLU A 205 -32.02 -18.09 8.69
CA GLU A 205 -32.54 -16.72 8.56
C GLU A 205 -33.12 -16.24 9.90
N ALA A 206 -33.83 -17.09 10.64
CA ALA A 206 -34.27 -16.81 12.01
C ALA A 206 -33.10 -16.68 13.01
N ARG A 207 -32.11 -17.60 12.98
CA ARG A 207 -30.93 -17.57 13.87
C ARG A 207 -30.10 -16.28 13.73
N TYR A 208 -29.97 -15.77 12.50
CA TYR A 208 -29.22 -14.54 12.20
C TYR A 208 -30.09 -13.27 12.21
N GLY A 209 -31.33 -13.35 12.71
CA GLY A 209 -32.20 -12.18 12.91
C GLY A 209 -32.72 -11.54 11.62
N CYS A 210 -32.71 -12.27 10.50
CA CYS A 210 -33.20 -11.80 9.22
C CYS A 210 -34.71 -11.58 9.27
N THR A 211 -35.14 -10.34 9.05
CA THR A 211 -36.54 -9.90 9.13
C THR A 211 -36.86 -8.89 8.04
N ALA A 212 -38.12 -8.43 7.97
CA ALA A 212 -38.52 -7.34 7.08
C ALA A 212 -37.90 -5.97 7.46
N VAL A 213 -37.34 -5.83 8.66
CA VAL A 213 -36.71 -4.58 9.15
C VAL A 213 -35.18 -4.70 9.15
N THR A 214 -34.65 -5.87 9.50
CA THR A 214 -33.23 -6.24 9.37
C THR A 214 -33.08 -7.19 8.18
N PRO A 215 -32.91 -6.69 6.94
CA PRO A 215 -32.79 -7.54 5.77
C PRO A 215 -31.52 -8.41 5.84
N CYS A 216 -31.71 -9.72 5.76
CA CYS A 216 -30.73 -10.64 5.18
C CYS A 216 -31.41 -11.83 4.50
N ALA A 217 -30.73 -12.44 3.53
CA ALA A 217 -31.09 -13.72 2.93
C ALA A 217 -29.93 -14.70 3.01
N ILE A 218 -30.22 -15.99 3.21
CA ILE A 218 -29.19 -17.05 3.28
C ILE A 218 -29.43 -18.09 2.18
N TYR A 219 -28.35 -18.45 1.48
CA TYR A 219 -28.34 -19.40 0.37
C TYR A 219 -27.32 -20.50 0.65
N SER A 220 -27.69 -21.76 0.43
CA SER A 220 -26.75 -22.87 0.28
C SER A 220 -26.19 -22.93 -1.15
N GLY A 221 -25.13 -23.69 -1.38
CA GLY A 221 -24.61 -23.95 -2.74
C GLY A 221 -25.67 -24.52 -3.70
N ALA A 222 -26.61 -25.33 -3.20
CA ALA A 222 -27.72 -25.86 -4.00
C ALA A 222 -28.73 -24.77 -4.43
N ASP A 223 -29.02 -23.82 -3.53
CA ASP A 223 -29.88 -22.66 -3.86
C ASP A 223 -29.21 -21.76 -4.91
N LEU A 224 -27.89 -21.61 -4.81
CA LEU A 224 -27.09 -20.86 -5.78
C LEU A 224 -27.00 -21.57 -7.14
N ASP A 225 -26.87 -22.89 -7.18
CA ASP A 225 -26.93 -23.67 -8.43
C ASP A 225 -28.31 -23.64 -9.08
N ALA A 226 -29.39 -23.63 -8.30
CA ALA A 226 -30.76 -23.39 -8.80
C ALA A 226 -30.93 -21.96 -9.33
N ALA A 227 -30.33 -20.96 -8.69
CA ALA A 227 -30.29 -19.58 -9.16
C ALA A 227 -29.51 -19.43 -10.48
N LEU A 228 -28.38 -20.13 -10.63
CA LEU A 228 -27.57 -20.16 -11.86
C LEU A 228 -28.31 -20.81 -13.04
N GLN A 229 -29.28 -21.69 -12.78
CA GLN A 229 -30.18 -22.28 -13.78
C GLN A 229 -31.41 -21.40 -14.08
N GLY A 230 -31.53 -20.22 -13.45
CA GLY A 230 -32.62 -19.27 -13.66
C GLY A 230 -33.85 -19.46 -12.77
N GLY A 231 -33.80 -20.36 -11.79
CA GLY A 231 -34.92 -20.61 -10.87
C GLY A 231 -35.10 -19.56 -9.76
N LEU A 232 -34.05 -18.78 -9.47
CA LEU A 232 -34.01 -17.77 -8.39
C LEU A 232 -33.21 -16.54 -8.84
N SER A 233 -33.44 -15.38 -8.18
CA SER A 233 -32.65 -14.17 -8.41
C SER A 233 -31.25 -14.32 -7.80
N LEU A 234 -30.23 -14.53 -8.63
CA LEU A 234 -28.84 -14.70 -8.18
C LEU A 234 -28.35 -13.50 -7.34
N PRO A 235 -27.58 -13.73 -6.24
CA PRO A 235 -26.76 -12.71 -5.57
C PRO A 235 -25.86 -11.92 -6.54
N ARG A 236 -25.49 -10.70 -6.17
CA ARG A 236 -24.72 -9.77 -7.01
C ARG A 236 -23.73 -8.97 -6.17
N ASP A 237 -22.58 -8.68 -6.75
CA ASP A 237 -21.58 -7.75 -6.23
C ASP A 237 -21.46 -6.57 -7.20
N VAL A 238 -22.19 -5.48 -6.95
CA VAL A 238 -22.23 -4.31 -7.85
C VAL A 238 -20.97 -3.45 -7.70
N HIS A 239 -20.34 -3.47 -6.52
CA HIS A 239 -19.09 -2.74 -6.28
C HIS A 239 -17.88 -3.44 -6.91
N GLY A 240 -17.89 -4.78 -6.93
CA GLY A 240 -16.89 -5.65 -7.58
C GLY A 240 -15.71 -6.06 -6.70
N HIS A 241 -15.68 -5.64 -5.44
CA HIS A 241 -14.52 -5.80 -4.55
C HIS A 241 -14.45 -7.21 -3.97
N GLY A 242 -15.53 -7.71 -3.37
CA GLY A 242 -15.59 -9.08 -2.84
C GLY A 242 -15.33 -10.16 -3.89
N THR A 243 -15.81 -9.96 -5.12
CA THR A 243 -15.50 -10.84 -6.27
C THR A 243 -14.00 -10.87 -6.58
N HIS A 244 -13.35 -9.71 -6.57
CA HIS A 244 -11.91 -9.61 -6.81
C HIS A 244 -11.11 -10.24 -5.65
N VAL A 245 -11.46 -9.91 -4.41
CA VAL A 245 -10.84 -10.43 -3.17
C VAL A 245 -10.91 -11.96 -3.11
N ALA A 246 -12.10 -12.54 -3.32
CA ALA A 246 -12.29 -14.00 -3.31
C ALA A 246 -11.46 -14.72 -4.41
N SER A 247 -11.24 -14.08 -5.56
CA SER A 247 -10.41 -14.66 -6.63
C SER A 247 -8.93 -14.76 -6.26
N LEU A 248 -8.40 -13.76 -5.52
CA LEU A 248 -7.02 -13.74 -5.06
C LEU A 248 -6.75 -14.81 -4.00
N ALA A 249 -7.72 -15.03 -3.10
CA ALA A 249 -7.65 -16.09 -2.10
C ALA A 249 -7.77 -17.48 -2.73
N ALA A 250 -8.84 -17.71 -3.50
CA ALA A 250 -9.26 -19.07 -3.87
C ALA A 250 -9.82 -19.22 -5.30
N GLY A 251 -9.67 -18.24 -6.20
CA GLY A 251 -10.12 -18.37 -7.60
C GLY A 251 -9.40 -19.50 -8.33
N ASN A 252 -10.11 -20.30 -9.14
CA ASN A 252 -9.51 -21.43 -9.87
C ASN A 252 -8.96 -21.05 -11.26
N GLY A 253 -9.22 -19.83 -11.74
CA GLY A 253 -8.75 -19.31 -13.03
C GLY A 253 -9.53 -19.81 -14.26
N PHE A 254 -10.64 -20.52 -14.10
CA PHE A 254 -11.44 -21.08 -15.21
C PHE A 254 -12.17 -20.02 -16.05
N ALA A 255 -12.26 -18.77 -15.61
CA ALA A 255 -12.70 -17.65 -16.46
C ALA A 255 -11.60 -17.17 -17.44
N SER A 256 -10.46 -17.88 -17.53
CA SER A 256 -9.39 -17.63 -18.49
C SER A 256 -8.95 -18.92 -19.19
N ASP A 257 -8.67 -18.83 -20.50
CA ASP A 257 -8.13 -19.92 -21.32
C ASP A 257 -6.76 -19.52 -21.92
N PRO A 258 -5.67 -20.27 -21.66
CA PRO A 258 -5.56 -21.27 -20.58
C PRO A 258 -5.76 -20.61 -19.21
N SER A 259 -6.09 -21.41 -18.19
CA SER A 259 -6.33 -20.91 -16.84
C SER A 259 -5.06 -20.28 -16.24
N ARG A 260 -5.10 -18.95 -16.06
CA ARG A 260 -3.94 -18.10 -15.72
C ARG A 260 -4.10 -17.36 -14.41
N PHE A 261 -5.34 -17.06 -14.02
CA PHE A 261 -5.64 -16.21 -12.88
C PHE A 261 -6.10 -17.04 -11.68
N ILE A 262 -5.15 -17.84 -11.16
CA ILE A 262 -5.37 -18.84 -10.11
C ILE A 262 -4.91 -18.27 -8.76
N GLY A 263 -5.84 -18.19 -7.80
CA GLY A 263 -5.58 -17.75 -6.42
C GLY A 263 -4.65 -18.68 -5.64
N VAL A 264 -4.47 -18.42 -4.34
CA VAL A 264 -3.54 -19.19 -3.48
C VAL A 264 -4.09 -20.58 -3.13
N ALA A 265 -5.36 -20.69 -2.79
CA ALA A 265 -6.08 -21.93 -2.42
C ALA A 265 -7.20 -22.27 -3.41
N PRO A 266 -6.89 -22.64 -4.68
CA PRO A 266 -7.88 -22.73 -5.77
C PRO A 266 -8.89 -23.90 -5.64
N SER A 267 -8.67 -24.83 -4.71
CA SER A 267 -9.59 -25.94 -4.43
C SER A 267 -10.45 -25.72 -3.19
N ALA A 268 -10.24 -24.63 -2.44
CA ALA A 268 -11.00 -24.37 -1.22
C ALA A 268 -12.50 -24.15 -1.48
N PRO A 269 -13.39 -24.74 -0.66
CA PRO A 269 -14.79 -24.32 -0.60
C PRO A 269 -14.90 -22.88 -0.09
N LEU A 270 -15.76 -22.09 -0.73
CA LEU A 270 -15.97 -20.68 -0.42
C LEU A 270 -17.21 -20.48 0.46
N ILE A 271 -17.11 -19.59 1.44
CA ILE A 271 -18.28 -19.04 2.15
C ILE A 271 -18.22 -17.51 2.05
N ILE A 272 -19.31 -16.93 1.55
CA ILE A 272 -19.37 -15.49 1.23
C ILE A 272 -20.36 -14.80 2.17
N VAL A 273 -19.98 -13.64 2.69
CA VAL A 273 -20.90 -12.72 3.35
C VAL A 273 -20.85 -11.38 2.63
N ARG A 274 -21.98 -10.95 2.06
CA ARG A 274 -22.14 -9.60 1.55
C ARG A 274 -22.52 -8.68 2.71
N GLY A 275 -21.51 -8.05 3.32
CA GLY A 275 -21.66 -7.03 4.36
C GLY A 275 -22.18 -5.68 3.84
N ASP A 276 -21.96 -5.39 2.54
CA ASP A 276 -22.41 -4.13 1.93
C ASP A 276 -23.91 -4.16 1.60
N ARG A 277 -24.71 -3.65 2.55
CA ARG A 277 -26.18 -3.50 2.44
C ARG A 277 -26.63 -2.57 1.30
N ALA A 278 -25.82 -1.59 0.92
CA ALA A 278 -26.25 -0.45 0.10
C ALA A 278 -25.59 -0.35 -1.29
N ALA A 279 -24.61 -1.23 -1.59
CA ALA A 279 -23.72 -1.16 -2.75
C ALA A 279 -22.79 0.08 -2.75
N THR A 280 -22.44 0.60 -1.57
CA THR A 280 -21.59 1.79 -1.39
C THR A 280 -20.13 1.48 -1.04
N GLY A 281 -19.77 0.21 -0.88
CA GLY A 281 -18.50 -0.21 -0.29
C GLY A 281 -18.40 0.09 1.22
N SER A 282 -19.55 0.21 1.90
CA SER A 282 -19.65 0.54 3.32
C SER A 282 -20.14 -0.65 4.15
N PHE A 283 -19.61 -0.79 5.36
CA PHE A 283 -19.85 -1.93 6.25
C PHE A 283 -20.32 -1.45 7.63
N GLN A 284 -20.84 -2.35 8.46
CA GLN A 284 -21.27 -2.08 9.83
C GLN A 284 -20.67 -3.14 10.76
N ASP A 285 -20.13 -2.74 11.91
CA ASP A 285 -19.37 -3.62 12.82
C ASP A 285 -20.12 -4.89 13.21
N ALA A 286 -21.42 -4.77 13.50
CA ALA A 286 -22.28 -5.90 13.83
C ALA A 286 -22.41 -6.90 12.67
N ASP A 287 -22.47 -6.43 11.42
CA ASP A 287 -22.54 -7.28 10.22
C ASP A 287 -21.19 -7.97 9.95
N ILE A 288 -20.08 -7.30 10.28
CA ILE A 288 -18.71 -7.83 10.14
C ILE A 288 -18.50 -8.98 11.15
N ILE A 289 -18.79 -8.77 12.43
CA ILE A 289 -18.67 -9.79 13.48
C ILE A 289 -19.61 -10.97 13.18
N THR A 290 -20.88 -10.68 12.89
CA THR A 290 -21.89 -11.72 12.60
C THR A 290 -21.55 -12.49 11.31
N GLY A 291 -20.98 -11.81 10.31
CA GLY A 291 -20.48 -12.43 9.08
C GLY A 291 -19.28 -13.35 9.31
N ALA A 292 -18.31 -12.94 10.13
CA ALA A 292 -17.19 -13.81 10.50
C ALA A 292 -17.67 -15.04 11.28
N ALA A 293 -18.59 -14.86 12.23
CA ALA A 293 -19.22 -15.96 12.97
C ALA A 293 -20.00 -16.92 12.05
N PHE A 294 -20.73 -16.39 11.04
CA PHE A 294 -21.41 -17.20 10.03
C PHE A 294 -20.45 -18.13 9.28
N VAL A 295 -19.29 -17.62 8.82
CA VAL A 295 -18.28 -18.48 8.16
C VAL A 295 -17.85 -19.61 9.09
N PHE A 296 -17.44 -19.30 10.31
CA PHE A 296 -16.91 -20.31 11.24
C PHE A 296 -17.96 -21.36 11.59
N GLU A 297 -19.21 -20.97 11.91
CA GLU A 297 -20.28 -21.93 12.17
C GLU A 297 -20.63 -22.80 10.96
N ARG A 298 -20.64 -22.23 9.75
CA ARG A 298 -20.98 -22.99 8.54
C ARG A 298 -19.84 -23.96 8.16
N ALA A 299 -18.58 -23.58 8.38
CA ALA A 299 -17.42 -24.45 8.17
C ALA A 299 -17.37 -25.59 9.20
N GLU A 300 -17.65 -25.30 10.47
CA GLU A 300 -17.76 -26.30 11.54
C GLU A 300 -18.90 -27.30 11.24
N ALA A 301 -20.05 -26.81 10.76
CA ALA A 301 -21.15 -27.66 10.27
C ALA A 301 -20.81 -28.47 9.00
N MET A 302 -19.74 -28.12 8.28
CA MET A 302 -19.17 -28.89 7.17
C MET A 302 -18.02 -29.81 7.61
N GLY A 303 -17.62 -29.77 8.89
CA GLY A 303 -16.49 -30.54 9.42
C GLY A 303 -15.11 -30.04 8.97
N LEU A 304 -14.98 -28.76 8.60
CA LEU A 304 -13.75 -28.17 8.07
C LEU A 304 -13.23 -27.01 8.94
N PRO A 305 -11.90 -26.83 9.07
CA PRO A 305 -11.31 -25.59 9.55
C PRO A 305 -11.59 -24.43 8.57
N ALA A 306 -11.47 -23.19 9.02
CA ALA A 306 -11.75 -22.01 8.21
C ALA A 306 -10.82 -20.83 8.50
N VAL A 307 -10.62 -20.03 7.46
CA VAL A 307 -10.01 -18.70 7.55
C VAL A 307 -10.95 -17.65 6.97
N VAL A 308 -11.20 -16.59 7.72
CA VAL A 308 -12.00 -15.43 7.31
C VAL A 308 -11.08 -14.31 6.85
N ASN A 309 -11.28 -13.84 5.62
CA ASN A 309 -10.67 -12.63 5.09
C ASN A 309 -11.57 -11.41 5.30
N LEU A 310 -11.03 -10.37 5.94
CA LEU A 310 -11.63 -9.05 6.10
C LEU A 310 -10.80 -8.00 5.31
N SER A 311 -11.22 -7.69 4.08
CA SER A 311 -10.55 -6.71 3.21
C SER A 311 -11.08 -5.28 3.41
N LEU A 312 -11.34 -4.92 4.68
CA LEU A 312 -12.02 -3.70 5.13
C LEU A 312 -11.31 -3.08 6.35
N GLY A 313 -11.63 -1.82 6.68
CA GLY A 313 -11.14 -1.16 7.88
C GLY A 313 -11.54 0.32 7.98
N SER A 314 -11.18 0.95 9.10
CA SER A 314 -11.46 2.35 9.45
C SER A 314 -10.30 2.95 10.26
N ASP A 315 -10.13 4.28 10.19
CA ASP A 315 -9.16 5.04 11.00
C ASP A 315 -9.82 5.74 12.20
N PHE A 316 -11.09 5.43 12.48
CA PHE A 316 -11.84 5.99 13.60
C PHE A 316 -11.82 5.05 14.82
N GLY A 317 -10.77 5.14 15.63
CA GLY A 317 -10.65 4.41 16.89
C GLY A 317 -9.30 4.62 17.57
N ALA A 318 -8.99 3.79 18.57
CA ALA A 318 -7.76 3.92 19.38
C ALA A 318 -6.54 3.15 18.85
N HIS A 319 -6.69 2.31 17.82
CA HIS A 319 -5.63 1.52 17.18
C HIS A 319 -4.76 0.66 18.15
N ASP A 320 -5.41 0.09 19.15
CA ASP A 320 -4.81 -0.71 20.24
C ASP A 320 -5.54 -2.06 20.47
N GLY A 321 -6.57 -2.38 19.68
CA GLY A 321 -7.40 -3.56 19.89
C GLY A 321 -8.57 -3.38 20.86
N SER A 322 -8.76 -2.21 21.46
CA SER A 322 -9.76 -2.01 22.53
C SER A 322 -11.20 -1.83 22.06
N SER A 323 -11.45 -1.65 20.75
CA SER A 323 -12.81 -1.42 20.24
C SER A 323 -13.69 -2.67 20.29
N SER A 324 -15.01 -2.48 20.35
CA SER A 324 -15.98 -3.58 20.33
C SER A 324 -15.91 -4.42 19.05
N LEU A 325 -15.51 -3.83 17.92
CA LEU A 325 -15.26 -4.54 16.66
C LEU A 325 -14.04 -5.47 16.78
N GLU A 326 -12.93 -4.95 17.28
CA GLU A 326 -11.68 -5.69 17.46
C GLU A 326 -11.82 -6.82 18.48
N GLN A 327 -12.37 -6.53 19.66
CA GLN A 327 -12.64 -7.51 20.71
C GLN A 327 -13.66 -8.56 20.24
N GLY A 328 -14.73 -8.14 19.56
CA GLY A 328 -15.76 -9.04 19.03
C GLY A 328 -15.24 -10.00 17.95
N LEU A 329 -14.28 -9.56 17.12
CA LEU A 329 -13.59 -10.40 16.14
C LEU A 329 -12.54 -11.30 16.80
N ALA A 330 -11.77 -10.79 17.76
CA ALA A 330 -10.79 -11.58 18.49
C ALA A 330 -11.44 -12.75 19.24
N ALA A 331 -12.63 -12.57 19.81
CA ALA A 331 -13.38 -13.63 20.50
C ALA A 331 -13.88 -14.78 19.60
N LEU A 332 -13.75 -14.69 18.27
CA LEU A 332 -14.11 -15.77 17.33
C LEU A 332 -12.95 -16.75 17.05
N VAL A 333 -11.77 -16.45 17.57
CA VAL A 333 -10.47 -17.12 17.31
C VAL A 333 -9.67 -17.20 18.63
N GLY A 334 -8.53 -17.90 18.63
CA GLY A 334 -7.67 -18.05 19.81
C GLY A 334 -7.22 -19.49 20.04
N ASP A 335 -6.65 -19.78 21.21
CA ASP A 335 -6.14 -21.12 21.52
C ASP A 335 -7.26 -22.16 21.74
N GLU A 336 -8.34 -21.73 22.40
CA GLU A 336 -9.54 -22.55 22.68
C GLU A 336 -10.41 -22.78 21.42
N LEU A 337 -10.03 -22.18 20.28
CA LEU A 337 -10.75 -22.22 19.01
C LEU A 337 -9.80 -22.66 17.86
N PRO A 338 -9.26 -23.89 17.93
CA PRO A 338 -8.41 -24.45 16.88
C PRO A 338 -9.15 -24.57 15.54
N GLY A 339 -8.39 -24.50 14.44
CA GLY A 339 -8.95 -24.54 13.09
C GLY A 339 -9.63 -23.25 12.64
N ARG A 340 -9.55 -22.16 13.41
CA ARG A 340 -10.11 -20.84 13.09
C ARG A 340 -9.04 -19.76 12.99
N ALA A 341 -9.11 -18.93 11.94
CA ALA A 341 -8.23 -17.79 11.75
C ALA A 341 -8.93 -16.59 11.07
N LEU A 342 -8.48 -15.38 11.39
CA LEU A 342 -8.93 -14.09 10.87
C LEU A 342 -7.75 -13.32 10.29
N VAL A 343 -7.86 -12.95 9.00
CA VAL A 343 -6.86 -12.20 8.24
C VAL A 343 -7.47 -10.87 7.79
N VAL A 344 -6.81 -9.77 8.11
CA VAL A 344 -7.34 -8.41 7.95
C VAL A 344 -6.39 -7.54 7.13
N ALA A 345 -6.93 -6.74 6.22
CA ALA A 345 -6.18 -5.72 5.49
C ALA A 345 -5.68 -4.61 6.43
N ALA A 346 -4.39 -4.27 6.38
CA ALA A 346 -3.77 -3.28 7.27
C ALA A 346 -4.06 -1.80 6.94
N GLY A 347 -5.16 -1.51 6.25
CA GLY A 347 -5.56 -0.15 5.83
C GLY A 347 -4.79 0.39 4.61
N ASN A 348 -5.32 1.45 4.02
CA ASN A 348 -4.72 2.16 2.88
C ASN A 348 -4.40 3.63 3.20
N SER A 349 -4.50 4.01 4.47
CA SER A 349 -4.44 5.41 4.94
C SER A 349 -3.04 5.87 5.34
N GLY A 350 -2.04 5.00 5.26
CA GLY A 350 -0.63 5.30 5.52
C GLY A 350 0.06 6.19 4.47
N GLY A 351 -0.71 6.89 3.64
CA GLY A 351 -0.18 7.85 2.67
C GLY A 351 0.27 9.15 3.35
N LEU A 352 1.53 9.55 3.11
CA LEU A 352 2.04 10.87 3.49
C LEU A 352 2.14 11.77 2.25
N TYR A 353 1.46 12.92 2.29
CA TYR A 353 1.34 13.86 1.18
C TYR A 353 2.20 15.10 1.44
N TYR A 354 3.25 15.30 0.65
CA TYR A 354 4.20 16.40 0.81
C TYR A 354 3.87 17.54 -0.17
N GLY A 355 3.80 18.77 0.33
CA GLY A 355 3.58 19.97 -0.50
C GLY A 355 2.18 20.10 -1.11
N ALA A 356 1.22 19.25 -0.73
CA ALA A 356 -0.16 19.27 -1.23
C ALA A 356 -0.91 20.57 -0.88
N VAL A 357 -0.55 21.21 0.23
CA VAL A 357 -1.05 22.54 0.62
C VAL A 357 0.16 23.48 0.80
N PRO A 358 0.37 24.50 -0.07
CA PRO A 358 1.61 25.29 -0.08
C PRO A 358 1.95 26.06 1.21
N SER A 359 0.99 26.26 2.12
CA SER A 359 1.22 26.88 3.45
C SER A 359 1.70 25.90 4.52
N TYR A 360 1.71 24.59 4.24
CA TYR A 360 2.13 23.53 5.15
C TYR A 360 3.19 22.66 4.47
N PRO A 361 4.49 22.95 4.67
CA PRO A 361 5.59 22.18 4.07
C PRO A 361 5.81 20.81 4.73
N GLU A 362 5.28 20.58 5.94
CA GLU A 362 5.29 19.27 6.60
C GLU A 362 4.38 18.25 5.88
N PRO A 363 4.62 16.92 6.01
CA PRO A 363 3.72 15.91 5.47
C PRO A 363 2.30 16.03 6.04
N LEU A 364 1.31 15.84 5.16
CA LEU A 364 -0.09 15.69 5.52
C LEU A 364 -0.50 14.21 5.49
N GLY A 365 -1.48 13.81 6.30
CA GLY A 365 -1.95 12.41 6.41
C GLY A 365 -3.10 12.28 7.41
N VAL A 366 -3.57 11.06 7.67
CA VAL A 366 -4.71 10.80 8.59
C VAL A 366 -4.33 10.83 10.08
N HIS A 367 -3.04 10.70 10.41
CA HIS A 367 -2.59 10.47 11.78
C HIS A 367 -1.38 11.35 12.16
N THR A 368 -1.39 11.89 13.37
CA THR A 368 -0.23 12.53 14.01
C THR A 368 -0.24 12.28 15.52
N GLU A 369 0.92 12.39 16.17
CA GLU A 369 1.01 12.53 17.62
C GLU A 369 1.29 13.98 18.00
N VAL A 370 0.91 14.38 19.22
CA VAL A 370 1.28 15.69 19.77
C VAL A 370 1.68 15.57 21.25
N HIS A 371 2.58 16.45 21.69
CA HIS A 371 2.86 16.68 23.10
C HIS A 371 2.33 18.06 23.53
N VAL A 372 1.75 18.12 24.72
CA VAL A 372 1.23 19.34 25.36
C VAL A 372 2.10 19.63 26.60
N PRO A 373 3.06 20.56 26.51
CA PRO A 373 3.87 20.95 27.66
C PRO A 373 3.02 21.60 28.76
N ARG A 374 3.37 21.35 30.03
CA ARG A 374 2.68 21.96 31.18
C ARG A 374 2.56 23.48 31.05
N LYS A 375 1.36 24.02 31.26
CA LYS A 375 1.00 25.45 31.15
C LYS A 375 1.10 26.01 29.72
N SER A 376 1.05 25.14 28.72
CA SER A 376 0.97 25.49 27.29
C SER A 376 -0.29 24.87 26.68
N SER A 377 -0.61 25.25 25.45
CA SER A 377 -1.61 24.55 24.63
C SER A 377 -1.04 24.23 23.25
N ALA A 378 -1.47 23.10 22.70
CA ALA A 378 -1.18 22.71 21.33
C ALA A 378 -2.37 23.06 20.42
N ARG A 379 -2.09 23.39 19.16
CA ARG A 379 -3.10 23.60 18.11
C ARG A 379 -2.72 22.75 16.91
N VAL A 380 -3.57 21.78 16.56
CA VAL A 380 -3.37 20.85 15.43
C VAL A 380 -4.38 21.21 14.34
N PRO A 381 -3.94 21.81 13.22
CA PRO A 381 -4.83 22.17 12.12
C PRO A 381 -5.53 20.95 11.50
N ILE A 382 -6.80 21.12 11.15
CA ILE A 382 -7.56 20.19 10.31
C ILE A 382 -7.67 20.86 8.94
N LEU A 383 -7.10 20.23 7.92
CA LEU A 383 -6.96 20.78 6.58
C LEU A 383 -7.82 19.99 5.58
N THR A 384 -8.28 20.64 4.52
CA THR A 384 -8.86 19.96 3.35
C THR A 384 -8.10 20.46 2.12
N PRO A 385 -7.45 19.60 1.31
CA PRO A 385 -6.73 20.00 0.10
C PRO A 385 -7.65 20.27 -1.10
N ALA A 386 -8.96 20.42 -0.86
CA ALA A 386 -9.95 20.70 -1.89
C ALA A 386 -9.76 22.12 -2.47
N PRO A 387 -10.06 22.36 -3.76
CA PRO A 387 -9.98 23.69 -4.34
C PRO A 387 -10.93 24.69 -3.66
N ALA A 388 -10.40 25.88 -3.34
CA ALA A 388 -11.08 26.96 -2.61
C ALA A 388 -12.49 27.36 -3.14
N ALA A 389 -12.77 27.07 -4.41
CA ALA A 389 -14.01 27.45 -5.10
C ALA A 389 -15.24 26.57 -4.76
N PHE A 390 -15.13 25.57 -3.89
CA PHE A 390 -16.21 24.62 -3.59
C PHE A 390 -16.74 24.74 -2.15
N GLU A 391 -18.07 24.64 -2.00
CA GLU A 391 -18.70 24.20 -0.75
C GLU A 391 -18.51 22.69 -0.58
N LEU A 392 -18.16 22.29 0.63
CA LEU A 392 -17.98 20.91 1.07
C LEU A 392 -19.19 20.54 1.93
N THR A 393 -19.82 19.40 1.67
CA THR A 393 -20.88 18.86 2.55
C THR A 393 -20.47 17.47 3.03
N GLY A 394 -20.32 17.31 4.34
CA GLY A 394 -19.79 16.08 4.89
C GLY A 394 -19.48 16.14 6.38
N ARG A 395 -18.70 15.16 6.81
CA ARG A 395 -18.28 14.95 8.19
C ARG A 395 -16.78 14.70 8.29
N VAL A 396 -16.20 15.23 9.35
CA VAL A 396 -14.86 14.88 9.81
C VAL A 396 -14.99 14.38 11.24
N TYR A 397 -14.52 13.16 11.47
CA TYR A 397 -14.40 12.55 12.78
C TYR A 397 -12.92 12.58 13.16
N VAL A 398 -12.60 13.09 14.35
CA VAL A 398 -11.24 13.08 14.90
C VAL A 398 -11.26 12.28 16.20
N TRP A 399 -10.51 11.20 16.24
CA TRP A 399 -10.27 10.40 17.45
C TRP A 399 -8.97 10.85 18.11
N ILE A 400 -8.97 10.96 19.43
CA ILE A 400 -7.84 11.43 20.23
C ILE A 400 -7.67 10.45 21.39
N THR A 401 -6.55 9.74 21.45
CA THR A 401 -6.19 8.88 22.59
C THR A 401 -5.04 9.55 23.35
N ALA A 402 -5.32 10.07 24.55
CA ALA A 402 -4.28 10.52 25.48
C ALA A 402 -3.60 9.30 26.13
N ARG A 403 -2.34 9.43 26.55
CA ARG A 403 -1.64 8.30 27.18
C ARG A 403 -2.25 7.92 28.54
N PRO A 404 -2.13 6.65 28.99
CA PRO A 404 -2.57 6.24 30.32
C PRO A 404 -1.93 7.08 31.42
N GLY A 405 -2.74 7.91 32.09
CA GLY A 405 -2.30 8.83 33.16
C GLY A 405 -2.16 10.29 32.75
N ASP A 406 -2.14 10.60 31.44
CA ASP A 406 -2.26 11.95 30.92
C ASP A 406 -3.74 12.38 30.88
N ALA A 407 -3.97 13.69 30.98
CA ALA A 407 -5.31 14.28 30.90
C ALA A 407 -5.26 15.60 30.13
N LEU A 408 -5.93 15.64 28.98
CA LEU A 408 -6.00 16.79 28.09
C LEU A 408 -7.42 17.36 28.04
N GLU A 409 -7.51 18.68 27.97
CA GLU A 409 -8.74 19.40 27.67
C GLU A 409 -8.86 19.59 26.15
N VAL A 410 -10.05 19.35 25.59
CA VAL A 410 -10.26 19.23 24.14
C VAL A 410 -11.23 20.30 23.65
N GLY A 411 -10.74 21.21 22.80
CA GLY A 411 -11.51 22.29 22.20
C GLY A 411 -11.27 22.40 20.69
N LEU A 412 -11.91 23.37 20.06
CA LEU A 412 -11.82 23.61 18.61
C LEU A 412 -11.82 25.12 18.33
N ASP A 413 -10.80 25.57 17.61
CA ASP A 413 -10.74 26.91 17.06
C ASP A 413 -11.11 26.89 15.57
N ASP A 414 -11.71 27.98 15.07
CA ASP A 414 -11.90 28.26 13.65
C ASP A 414 -11.13 29.53 13.21
N ARG A 415 -11.43 30.06 12.02
CA ARG A 415 -10.78 31.26 11.47
C ARG A 415 -10.98 32.53 12.32
N ASP A 416 -12.04 32.61 13.13
CA ASP A 416 -12.36 33.79 13.93
C ASP A 416 -11.81 33.69 15.37
N GLY A 417 -11.28 32.52 15.76
CA GLY A 417 -10.72 32.26 17.08
C GLY A 417 -11.32 31.00 17.71
N GLU A 418 -11.59 31.05 19.01
CA GLU A 418 -12.25 29.95 19.73
C GLU A 418 -13.70 29.76 19.24
N TRP A 419 -14.07 28.53 18.87
CA TRP A 419 -15.45 28.15 18.55
C TRP A 419 -16.03 27.18 19.59
N VAL A 420 -15.24 26.18 19.98
CA VAL A 420 -15.52 25.26 21.09
C VAL A 420 -14.45 25.49 22.17
N PRO A 421 -14.81 25.95 23.38
CA PRO A 421 -13.85 26.05 24.48
C PRO A 421 -13.32 24.67 24.85
N PRO A 422 -12.09 24.56 25.41
CA PRO A 422 -11.57 23.29 25.91
C PRO A 422 -12.52 22.63 26.91
N LEU A 423 -12.95 21.40 26.62
CA LEU A 423 -13.76 20.58 27.51
C LEU A 423 -12.86 19.62 28.30
N THR A 424 -13.09 19.52 29.60
CA THR A 424 -12.38 18.59 30.49
C THR A 424 -12.89 17.15 30.33
N PRO A 425 -12.11 16.12 30.69
CA PRO A 425 -12.59 14.73 30.70
C PRO A 425 -13.82 14.56 31.60
N GLY A 426 -14.85 13.87 31.10
CA GLY A 426 -16.17 13.79 31.69
C GLY A 426 -17.18 14.81 31.14
N GLN A 427 -16.84 15.56 30.09
CA GLN A 427 -17.72 16.56 29.47
C GLN A 427 -17.98 16.30 27.98
N ALA A 428 -19.20 16.61 27.55
CA ALA A 428 -19.60 16.62 26.14
C ALA A 428 -20.49 17.83 25.83
N SER A 429 -20.42 18.35 24.60
CA SER A 429 -21.28 19.45 24.13
C SER A 429 -21.30 19.57 22.60
N THR A 430 -22.42 20.05 22.05
CA THR A 430 -22.57 20.37 20.61
C THR A 430 -22.77 21.87 20.39
N PHE A 431 -21.85 22.47 19.65
CA PHE A 431 -21.86 23.87 19.24
C PHE A 431 -22.32 23.97 17.78
N ARG A 432 -23.08 25.02 17.43
CA ARG A 432 -23.63 25.21 16.08
C ARG A 432 -23.42 26.64 15.58
N ARG A 433 -22.98 26.79 14.32
CA ARG A 433 -22.65 28.08 13.68
C ARG A 433 -22.91 27.96 12.18
N GLN A 434 -23.78 28.81 11.62
CA GLN A 434 -23.97 28.98 10.16
C GLN A 434 -24.18 27.68 9.32
N GLY A 435 -24.89 26.67 9.85
CA GLY A 435 -25.12 25.40 9.14
C GLY A 435 -24.04 24.33 9.36
N LEU A 436 -23.07 24.62 10.24
CA LEU A 436 -22.14 23.66 10.82
C LEU A 436 -22.52 23.30 12.25
N SER A 437 -22.11 22.10 12.64
CA SER A 437 -22.05 21.66 14.03
C SER A 437 -20.69 21.05 14.36
N ALA A 438 -20.21 21.34 15.56
CA ALA A 438 -19.05 20.71 16.17
C ALA A 438 -19.51 20.06 17.48
N THR A 439 -19.37 18.75 17.62
CA THR A 439 -19.64 18.02 18.87
C THR A 439 -18.32 17.49 19.41
N VAL A 440 -18.03 17.76 20.67
CA VAL A 440 -16.88 17.18 21.38
C VAL A 440 -17.41 16.30 22.51
N PHE A 441 -16.85 15.09 22.62
CA PHE A 441 -16.95 14.22 23.79
C PHE A 441 -15.53 14.01 24.32
N ASN A 442 -15.27 14.29 25.60
CA ASN A 442 -13.97 14.03 26.23
C ASN A 442 -14.15 13.04 27.39
N GLY A 443 -13.54 11.87 27.30
CA GLY A 443 -13.69 10.77 28.26
C GLY A 443 -15.10 10.15 28.30
N LEU A 444 -15.38 9.41 29.37
CA LEU A 444 -16.69 8.82 29.62
C LEU A 444 -17.72 9.89 29.97
N THR A 445 -18.84 9.93 29.24
CA THR A 445 -19.99 10.80 29.54
C THR A 445 -21.29 10.00 29.52
N GLU A 446 -22.32 10.45 30.25
CA GLU A 446 -23.58 9.71 30.46
C GLU A 446 -24.27 9.28 29.15
N ASP A 447 -24.34 10.17 28.16
CA ASP A 447 -24.84 9.90 26.79
C ASP A 447 -23.70 9.77 25.75
N GLY A 448 -22.49 9.38 26.16
CA GLY A 448 -21.30 9.40 25.30
C GLY A 448 -21.12 8.14 24.41
N PRO A 449 -20.53 8.28 23.21
CA PRO A 449 -20.12 7.13 22.38
C PRO A 449 -18.83 6.45 22.86
N LEU A 450 -18.17 7.02 23.87
CA LEU A 450 -16.84 6.61 24.34
C LEU A 450 -16.95 5.61 25.48
N THR A 451 -16.27 4.47 25.32
CA THR A 451 -16.17 3.40 26.33
C THR A 451 -14.93 3.51 27.21
N GLN A 452 -14.12 4.56 27.04
CA GLN A 452 -12.82 4.73 27.72
C GLN A 452 -12.63 6.14 28.30
N PRO A 453 -11.89 6.29 29.43
CA PRO A 453 -11.76 7.57 30.13
C PRO A 453 -10.65 8.48 29.60
N HIS A 454 -9.72 7.97 28.79
CA HIS A 454 -8.55 8.68 28.27
C HIS A 454 -8.63 8.98 26.76
N THR A 455 -9.80 8.73 26.17
CA THR A 455 -10.12 8.99 24.76
C THR A 455 -11.05 10.19 24.63
N ALA A 456 -10.96 10.93 23.52
CA ALA A 456 -11.88 11.99 23.15
C ALA A 456 -12.21 11.92 21.66
N VAL A 457 -13.40 12.40 21.28
CA VAL A 457 -13.88 12.46 19.90
C VAL A 457 -14.42 13.84 19.60
N LEU A 458 -13.95 14.42 18.48
CA LEU A 458 -14.53 15.58 17.84
C LEU A 458 -15.26 15.14 16.57
N VAL A 459 -16.51 15.58 16.39
CA VAL A 459 -17.30 15.39 15.18
C VAL A 459 -17.66 16.75 14.60
N LEU A 460 -17.23 17.01 13.37
CA LEU A 460 -17.70 18.10 12.53
C LEU A 460 -18.75 17.55 11.55
N ASP A 461 -19.92 18.19 11.47
CA ASP A 461 -21.00 17.82 10.55
C ASP A 461 -21.68 19.08 9.99
N GLY A 462 -21.84 19.15 8.66
CA GLY A 462 -22.55 20.23 7.97
C GLY A 462 -21.90 20.68 6.67
N LYS A 463 -21.97 22.00 6.40
CA LYS A 463 -21.42 22.64 5.20
C LYS A 463 -20.29 23.63 5.52
N TRP A 464 -19.09 23.42 4.97
CA TRP A 464 -17.98 24.38 5.08
C TRP A 464 -17.36 24.73 3.72
N SER A 465 -16.71 25.88 3.64
CA SER A 465 -15.88 26.24 2.47
C SER A 465 -14.54 25.53 2.55
N ALA A 466 -13.93 25.18 1.41
CA ALA A 466 -12.55 24.71 1.39
C ALA A 466 -11.52 25.73 1.91
N GLU A 467 -11.86 27.02 2.02
CA GLU A 467 -11.04 28.04 2.71
C GLU A 467 -11.25 28.08 4.23
N GLN A 468 -12.18 27.30 4.78
CA GLN A 468 -12.47 27.30 6.22
C GLN A 468 -11.53 26.35 6.96
N THR A 469 -10.54 26.93 7.62
CA THR A 469 -9.61 26.19 8.48
C THR A 469 -10.18 26.01 9.88
N PHE A 470 -10.04 24.80 10.41
CA PHE A 470 -10.27 24.47 11.81
C PHE A 470 -8.93 24.06 12.46
N ALA A 471 -8.82 24.18 13.79
CA ALA A 471 -7.69 23.64 14.53
C ALA A 471 -8.16 23.03 15.85
N LEU A 472 -7.89 21.75 16.04
CA LEU A 472 -8.05 21.08 17.32
C LEU A 472 -7.16 21.77 18.36
N ARG A 473 -7.72 22.16 19.50
CA ARG A 473 -7.00 22.84 20.58
C ARG A 473 -6.94 21.92 21.79
N LEU A 474 -5.72 21.69 22.27
CA LEU A 474 -5.44 20.77 23.38
C LEU A 474 -4.71 21.51 24.50
N GLU A 475 -5.28 21.51 25.69
CA GLU A 475 -4.72 22.17 26.88
C GLU A 475 -4.50 21.17 28.03
N GLY A 476 -3.80 21.59 29.08
CA GLY A 476 -3.45 20.72 30.22
C GLY A 476 -1.99 20.29 30.20
N HIS A 477 -1.74 18.96 30.20
CA HIS A 477 -0.43 18.38 29.89
C HIS A 477 -0.51 16.89 29.55
N GLY A 478 0.42 16.43 28.72
CA GLY A 478 0.55 15.03 28.33
C GLY A 478 0.88 14.86 26.85
N SER A 479 0.78 13.64 26.35
CA SER A 479 0.81 13.33 24.91
C SER A 479 -0.44 12.61 24.46
N ALA A 480 -0.83 12.85 23.21
CA ALA A 480 -1.95 12.16 22.58
C ALA A 480 -1.64 11.77 21.13
N SER A 481 -2.18 10.63 20.74
CA SER A 481 -2.26 10.13 19.38
C SER A 481 -3.60 10.57 18.78
N ILE A 482 -3.56 11.13 17.57
CA ILE A 482 -4.71 11.76 16.92
C ILE A 482 -4.91 11.13 15.54
N TRP A 483 -6.09 10.58 15.28
CA TRP A 483 -6.51 10.04 14.00
C TRP A 483 -7.70 10.79 13.45
N LEU A 484 -7.82 10.82 12.12
CA LEU A 484 -8.87 11.54 11.40
C LEU A 484 -9.46 10.64 10.32
N GLU A 485 -10.79 10.49 10.32
CA GLU A 485 -11.55 9.92 9.21
C GLU A 485 -12.55 10.96 8.67
N SER A 486 -12.73 11.03 7.35
CA SER A 486 -13.63 11.99 6.72
C SER A 486 -14.54 11.33 5.67
N SER A 487 -15.78 11.83 5.59
CA SER A 487 -16.81 11.31 4.70
C SER A 487 -17.66 12.45 4.14
N GLY A 488 -18.16 12.31 2.92
CA GLY A 488 -18.90 13.37 2.23
C GLY A 488 -18.50 13.50 0.76
N GLU A 489 -19.20 14.38 0.06
CA GLU A 489 -19.09 14.52 -1.39
C GLU A 489 -18.47 15.87 -1.78
N LEU A 490 -17.52 15.81 -2.72
CA LEU A 490 -17.07 16.95 -3.49
C LEU A 490 -17.88 17.05 -4.79
N PRO A 491 -18.14 18.27 -5.32
CA PRO A 491 -18.73 18.45 -6.64
C PRO A 491 -17.95 17.65 -7.72
N GLY A 492 -18.65 16.79 -8.45
CA GLY A 492 -18.06 15.86 -9.41
C GLY A 492 -17.83 14.43 -8.91
N GLY A 493 -18.22 14.10 -7.67
CA GLY A 493 -18.25 12.72 -7.17
C GLY A 493 -16.95 12.21 -6.53
N ALA A 494 -15.95 13.08 -6.34
CA ALA A 494 -14.81 12.78 -5.49
C ALA A 494 -15.22 12.83 -3.99
N ARG A 495 -14.49 12.13 -3.12
CA ARG A 495 -14.77 12.08 -1.68
C ARG A 495 -14.10 13.25 -0.94
N LEU A 496 -14.71 13.67 0.17
CA LEU A 496 -14.12 14.62 1.10
C LEU A 496 -12.96 13.96 1.87
N GLU A 497 -11.73 14.32 1.53
CA GLU A 497 -10.52 13.96 2.29
C GLU A 497 -10.08 15.16 3.14
N ALA A 498 -10.11 15.04 4.46
CA ALA A 498 -9.43 15.97 5.36
C ALA A 498 -8.15 15.32 5.90
N LEU A 499 -7.16 16.14 6.28
CA LEU A 499 -5.81 15.71 6.65
C LEU A 499 -5.25 16.55 7.80
N LEU A 500 -4.38 15.93 8.61
CA LEU A 500 -3.59 16.56 9.66
C LEU A 500 -2.19 16.87 9.12
N PRO A 501 -1.60 18.06 9.41
CA PRO A 501 -0.19 18.34 9.14
C PRO A 501 0.71 17.67 10.17
N ARG A 502 2.01 17.54 9.84
CA ARG A 502 2.99 16.78 10.65
C ARG A 502 2.56 15.32 10.84
N ALA A 503 1.95 14.76 9.80
CA ALA A 503 1.51 13.39 9.85
C ALA A 503 2.71 12.42 9.92
N ILE A 504 2.55 11.39 10.74
CA ILE A 504 3.50 10.28 10.86
C ILE A 504 2.85 9.03 10.28
N LYS A 505 3.66 8.10 9.76
CA LYS A 505 3.12 6.88 9.16
C LYS A 505 2.88 5.77 10.18
N GLN A 506 3.64 5.75 11.26
CA GLN A 506 3.44 4.81 12.35
C GLN A 506 2.05 5.01 12.98
N GLY A 507 1.40 3.94 13.46
CA GLY A 507 0.03 4.00 13.98
C GLY A 507 -1.08 4.07 12.91
N THR A 508 -0.77 3.89 11.62
CA THR A 508 -1.75 3.93 10.50
C THR A 508 -2.25 2.54 10.05
N VAL A 509 -2.06 1.51 10.85
CA VAL A 509 -2.73 0.21 10.64
C VAL A 509 -4.16 0.35 11.13
N SER A 510 -5.13 0.33 10.21
CA SER A 510 -6.55 0.58 10.49
C SER A 510 -7.18 -0.44 11.45
N LEU A 511 -8.25 -0.04 12.13
CA LEU A 511 -9.13 -0.99 12.81
C LEU A 511 -9.82 -1.89 11.75
N PRO A 512 -10.05 -3.19 12.00
CA PRO A 512 -9.68 -3.95 13.20
C PRO A 512 -8.29 -4.61 13.11
N ALA A 513 -7.50 -4.36 12.06
CA ALA A 513 -6.18 -4.97 11.88
C ALA A 513 -5.17 -4.59 12.99
N ALA A 514 -5.40 -3.45 13.67
CA ALA A 514 -4.64 -3.03 14.84
C ALA A 514 -4.74 -4.00 16.04
N HIS A 515 -5.77 -4.86 16.14
CA HIS A 515 -5.87 -5.79 17.28
C HIS A 515 -4.62 -6.70 17.41
N PRO A 516 -3.95 -6.74 18.58
CA PRO A 516 -2.69 -7.47 18.77
C PRO A 516 -2.73 -8.99 18.54
N GLU A 517 -3.91 -9.62 18.46
CA GLU A 517 -4.05 -11.06 18.14
C GLU A 517 -4.51 -11.38 16.71
N LEU A 518 -5.15 -10.45 15.99
CA LEU A 518 -5.58 -10.68 14.60
C LEU A 518 -4.37 -10.66 13.64
N ILE A 519 -4.51 -11.22 12.43
CA ILE A 519 -3.42 -11.26 11.43
C ILE A 519 -3.57 -10.07 10.46
N ALA A 520 -2.76 -9.03 10.62
CA ALA A 520 -2.76 -7.83 9.79
C ALA A 520 -1.81 -7.95 8.60
N VAL A 521 -2.26 -7.53 7.41
CA VAL A 521 -1.51 -7.71 6.16
C VAL A 521 -1.30 -6.40 5.41
N GLY A 522 -0.03 -5.99 5.27
CA GLY A 522 0.37 -4.84 4.45
C GLY A 522 0.60 -5.18 2.96
N ALA A 523 0.75 -4.17 2.11
CA ALA A 523 0.76 -4.32 0.65
C ALA A 523 2.11 -4.00 -0.01
N SER A 524 2.66 -4.96 -0.76
CA SER A 524 3.82 -4.76 -1.65
C SER A 524 3.44 -4.58 -3.13
N ILE A 525 4.30 -3.90 -3.89
CA ILE A 525 4.17 -3.61 -5.32
C ILE A 525 4.82 -4.74 -6.10
N ASN A 526 4.04 -5.73 -6.52
CA ASN A 526 4.60 -6.89 -7.23
C ASN A 526 4.39 -6.82 -8.74
N ARG A 527 3.75 -5.76 -9.27
CA ARG A 527 3.56 -5.42 -10.69
C ARG A 527 3.91 -3.96 -10.98
N THR A 528 4.48 -3.72 -12.16
CA THR A 528 4.71 -2.39 -12.76
C THR A 528 4.12 -2.21 -14.17
N ASP A 529 3.57 -3.27 -14.77
CA ASP A 529 3.26 -3.37 -16.21
C ASP A 529 2.06 -4.30 -16.48
N TRP A 530 1.11 -3.88 -17.33
CA TRP A 530 0.01 -4.74 -17.81
C TRP A 530 -0.68 -4.27 -19.09
N SER A 531 -1.06 -5.23 -19.93
CA SER A 531 -2.13 -5.07 -20.93
C SER A 531 -3.49 -4.82 -20.26
N SER A 532 -4.25 -3.86 -20.79
CA SER A 532 -5.63 -3.54 -20.39
C SER A 532 -6.51 -3.35 -21.63
N ARG A 533 -7.84 -3.22 -21.46
CA ARG A 533 -8.73 -2.82 -22.57
C ARG A 533 -8.37 -1.45 -23.17
N ALA A 534 -7.77 -0.54 -22.38
CA ALA A 534 -7.24 0.74 -22.86
C ALA A 534 -5.82 0.68 -23.47
N GLY A 535 -5.18 -0.50 -23.50
CA GLY A 535 -3.81 -0.70 -24.03
C GLY A 535 -2.78 -1.08 -22.97
N GLU A 536 -1.49 -0.98 -23.30
CA GLU A 536 -0.38 -1.33 -22.41
C GLU A 536 -0.10 -0.23 -21.37
N MET A 537 -0.39 -0.55 -20.11
CA MET A 537 -0.12 0.29 -18.95
C MET A 537 1.28 0.02 -18.39
N ARG A 538 2.00 1.09 -18.03
CA ARG A 538 3.31 1.01 -17.37
C ARG A 538 3.48 2.08 -16.30
N LEU A 539 3.64 1.65 -15.06
CA LEU A 539 3.97 2.50 -13.93
C LEU A 539 5.47 2.78 -13.90
N THR A 540 5.82 4.03 -13.62
CA THR A 540 7.18 4.45 -13.25
C THR A 540 7.25 4.87 -11.78
N HIS A 541 6.13 5.34 -11.23
CA HIS A 541 5.97 5.84 -9.87
C HIS A 541 4.66 5.32 -9.27
N LEU A 542 4.58 5.29 -7.94
CA LEU A 542 3.36 5.04 -7.18
C LEU A 542 3.35 5.98 -5.96
N GLY A 543 2.41 6.93 -5.95
CA GLY A 543 2.54 8.11 -5.10
C GLY A 543 3.81 8.90 -5.45
N ALA A 544 4.51 9.42 -4.46
CA ALA A 544 5.76 10.16 -4.65
C ALA A 544 7.02 9.27 -4.88
N ALA A 545 6.89 7.93 -4.80
CA ALA A 545 8.02 7.01 -4.89
C ALA A 545 8.12 6.32 -6.27
N PRO A 546 9.32 5.94 -6.74
CA PRO A 546 9.47 5.05 -7.90
C PRO A 546 8.78 3.70 -7.65
N ALA A 547 8.06 3.19 -8.64
CA ALA A 547 7.40 1.88 -8.54
C ALA A 547 8.43 0.76 -8.71
N THR A 548 8.91 0.18 -7.60
CA THR A 548 9.86 -0.93 -7.59
C THR A 548 9.15 -2.27 -7.37
N LEU A 549 9.59 -3.33 -8.07
CA LEU A 549 9.05 -4.68 -7.86
C LEU A 549 9.47 -5.21 -6.49
N ASP A 550 8.51 -5.82 -5.80
CA ASP A 550 8.61 -6.24 -4.39
C ASP A 550 8.91 -5.06 -3.44
N GLY A 551 8.64 -3.81 -3.82
CA GLY A 551 8.73 -2.64 -2.94
C GLY A 551 7.46 -2.43 -2.11
N MET A 552 7.50 -1.59 -1.08
CA MET A 552 6.29 -1.25 -0.32
C MET A 552 5.37 -0.30 -1.08
N ALA A 553 4.06 -0.54 -1.01
CA ALA A 553 3.07 0.42 -1.49
C ALA A 553 2.99 1.62 -0.52
N TYR A 554 2.99 2.85 -1.06
CA TYR A 554 2.99 4.06 -0.23
C TYR A 554 1.72 4.23 0.63
N PHE A 555 0.60 3.61 0.24
CA PHE A 555 -0.67 3.67 0.96
C PHE A 555 -0.77 2.68 2.13
N SER A 556 0.00 1.58 2.11
CA SER A 556 -0.09 0.53 3.14
C SER A 556 0.24 1.10 4.52
N GLY A 557 -0.62 0.83 5.52
CA GLY A 557 -0.39 1.25 6.92
C GLY A 557 0.93 0.75 7.51
N ALA A 558 1.39 1.41 8.58
CA ALA A 558 2.58 1.04 9.35
C ALA A 558 2.30 1.03 10.86
N GLY A 559 2.95 0.13 11.58
CA GLY A 559 2.88 0.03 13.03
C GLY A 559 3.80 1.00 13.79
N PRO A 560 3.90 0.87 15.12
CA PRO A 560 3.23 -0.15 15.93
C PRO A 560 1.74 0.12 16.10
N THR A 561 1.04 -0.75 16.82
CA THR A 561 -0.20 -0.38 17.54
C THR A 561 0.10 0.69 18.59
N ALA A 562 -0.93 1.35 19.13
CA ALA A 562 -0.72 2.30 20.23
C ALA A 562 -0.17 1.64 21.52
N ASP A 563 -0.38 0.32 21.72
CA ASP A 563 0.26 -0.42 22.81
C ASP A 563 1.74 -0.75 22.54
N GLY A 564 2.22 -0.68 21.29
CA GLY A 564 3.62 -0.97 20.92
C GLY A 564 3.87 -2.34 20.26
N ALA A 565 2.84 -3.09 19.88
CA ALA A 565 2.95 -4.36 19.16
C ALA A 565 3.35 -4.18 17.69
N LEU A 566 4.05 -5.17 17.11
CA LEU A 566 4.45 -5.13 15.70
C LEU A 566 3.24 -5.31 14.78
N LYS A 567 2.98 -4.30 13.94
CA LYS A 567 1.98 -4.34 12.87
C LYS A 567 2.51 -3.67 11.59
N PRO A 568 2.05 -4.06 10.38
CA PRO A 568 1.30 -5.29 10.11
C PRO A 568 2.11 -6.53 10.50
N ASP A 569 1.46 -7.68 10.66
CA ASP A 569 2.16 -8.91 11.07
C ASP A 569 3.12 -9.38 9.98
N LEU A 570 2.75 -9.18 8.71
CA LEU A 570 3.55 -9.40 7.50
C LEU A 570 2.98 -8.59 6.31
N VAL A 571 3.70 -8.57 5.18
CA VAL A 571 3.19 -7.99 3.92
C VAL A 571 2.96 -9.06 2.84
N ALA A 572 2.04 -8.81 1.92
CA ALA A 572 1.82 -9.64 0.75
C ALA A 572 1.60 -8.78 -0.51
N PRO A 573 1.68 -9.36 -1.73
CA PRO A 573 1.45 -8.61 -2.96
C PRO A 573 0.09 -7.89 -2.95
N GLY A 574 0.08 -6.56 -2.90
CA GLY A 574 -1.15 -5.77 -2.75
C GLY A 574 -1.37 -4.66 -3.78
N ALA A 575 -0.32 -4.20 -4.49
CA ALA A 575 -0.50 -3.22 -5.56
C ALA A 575 -0.46 -3.87 -6.97
N PHE A 576 -1.48 -3.53 -7.77
CA PHE A 576 -1.72 -3.94 -9.14
C PHE A 576 -1.80 -5.47 -9.31
N LEU A 577 -2.68 -6.07 -8.52
CA LEU A 577 -3.05 -7.49 -8.63
C LEU A 577 -4.17 -7.63 -9.65
N VAL A 578 -4.11 -8.68 -10.49
CA VAL A 578 -5.26 -9.06 -11.32
C VAL A 578 -6.12 -10.00 -10.50
N GLY A 579 -7.43 -9.91 -10.68
CA GLY A 579 -8.42 -10.76 -10.06
C GLY A 579 -9.71 -10.74 -10.88
N ALA A 580 -10.67 -11.58 -10.50
CA ALA A 580 -11.98 -11.61 -11.11
C ALA A 580 -12.64 -10.22 -11.06
N MET A 581 -13.24 -9.82 -12.17
CA MET A 581 -14.12 -8.66 -12.25
C MET A 581 -15.55 -9.17 -12.10
N SER A 582 -16.28 -8.68 -11.09
CA SER A 582 -17.73 -8.85 -11.09
C SER A 582 -18.28 -8.27 -12.39
N SER A 583 -19.11 -9.03 -13.09
CA SER A 583 -19.72 -8.53 -14.33
C SER A 583 -20.59 -7.30 -14.05
N TRP A 584 -21.11 -7.15 -12.83
CA TRP A 584 -21.89 -6.00 -12.37
C TRP A 584 -21.05 -4.76 -12.05
N ALA A 585 -19.73 -4.89 -11.99
CA ALA A 585 -18.76 -3.81 -11.82
C ALA A 585 -17.95 -3.49 -13.10
N ASP A 586 -18.23 -4.18 -14.23
CA ASP A 586 -17.62 -3.88 -15.53
C ASP A 586 -18.00 -2.45 -15.97
N PRO A 587 -17.02 -1.53 -16.17
CA PRO A 587 -17.29 -0.15 -16.56
C PRO A 587 -17.98 0.00 -17.92
N ALA A 588 -17.97 -1.04 -18.77
CA ALA A 588 -18.74 -1.05 -20.01
C ALA A 588 -20.27 -1.13 -19.79
N ARG A 589 -20.75 -1.35 -18.55
CA ARG A 589 -22.20 -1.36 -18.25
C ARG A 589 -22.76 0.07 -18.04
N PRO A 590 -23.96 0.37 -18.57
CA PRO A 590 -24.64 1.64 -18.29
C PRO A 590 -24.80 1.87 -16.78
N ASN A 591 -24.43 3.07 -16.32
CA ASN A 591 -24.45 3.47 -14.91
C ASN A 591 -23.54 2.63 -13.98
N ALA A 592 -22.46 2.03 -14.50
CA ALA A 592 -21.48 1.34 -13.66
C ALA A 592 -20.78 2.30 -12.68
N SER A 593 -20.96 2.06 -11.39
CA SER A 593 -20.30 2.78 -10.27
C SER A 593 -19.36 1.88 -9.46
N GLY A 594 -19.01 0.71 -9.99
CA GLY A 594 -18.08 -0.24 -9.36
C GLY A 594 -16.63 0.26 -9.37
N MET A 595 -15.77 -0.38 -8.58
CA MET A 595 -14.40 0.06 -8.31
C MET A 595 -13.47 0.14 -9.54
N PHE A 596 -13.85 -0.45 -10.67
CA PHE A 596 -13.08 -0.46 -11.91
C PHE A 596 -13.40 0.71 -12.86
N SER A 597 -14.33 1.59 -12.48
CA SER A 597 -14.80 2.75 -13.28
C SER A 597 -13.78 3.88 -13.46
N GLY A 598 -12.71 3.90 -12.65
CA GLY A 598 -11.47 4.63 -12.96
C GLY A 598 -11.49 6.15 -12.76
N ALA A 599 -10.99 6.59 -11.59
CA ALA A 599 -10.55 7.96 -11.36
C ALA A 599 -9.08 7.98 -10.90
N GLY A 600 -8.33 9.01 -11.27
CA GLY A 600 -6.98 9.30 -10.75
C GLY A 600 -5.80 8.59 -11.44
N LEU A 601 -5.91 7.29 -11.73
CA LEU A 601 -4.82 6.53 -12.40
C LEU A 601 -4.79 6.68 -13.93
N CYS A 602 -5.90 7.10 -14.54
CA CYS A 602 -6.13 7.05 -15.98
C CYS A 602 -6.99 8.22 -16.46
N GLU A 603 -7.01 8.45 -17.77
CA GLU A 603 -7.93 9.41 -18.40
C GLU A 603 -9.39 8.99 -18.21
N ALA A 604 -10.29 9.95 -18.01
CA ALA A 604 -11.69 9.68 -17.68
C ALA A 604 -12.39 8.90 -18.81
N GLY A 605 -12.92 7.72 -18.47
CA GLY A 605 -13.54 6.79 -19.44
C GLY A 605 -12.59 5.78 -20.08
N ALA A 606 -11.31 5.74 -19.71
CA ALA A 606 -10.38 4.72 -20.19
C ALA A 606 -10.45 3.44 -19.34
N GLU A 607 -10.77 2.30 -19.96
CA GLU A 607 -10.84 0.96 -19.31
C GLU A 607 -9.45 0.35 -19.00
N CYS A 608 -8.55 1.17 -18.44
CA CYS A 608 -7.17 0.82 -18.11
C CYS A 608 -7.02 -0.19 -16.96
N LEU A 609 -8.05 -0.31 -16.12
CA LEU A 609 -8.11 -1.28 -15.02
C LEU A 609 -8.75 -2.60 -15.46
N VAL A 610 -9.35 -2.67 -16.65
CA VAL A 610 -10.00 -3.89 -17.14
C VAL A 610 -9.01 -4.73 -17.97
N VAL A 611 -8.98 -6.04 -17.74
CA VAL A 611 -7.93 -6.96 -18.20
C VAL A 611 -8.59 -8.17 -18.88
N GLY A 612 -9.05 -7.98 -20.11
CA GLY A 612 -9.92 -8.95 -20.81
C GLY A 612 -11.38 -8.74 -20.43
N ASP A 613 -12.19 -9.81 -20.45
CA ASP A 613 -13.65 -9.70 -20.26
C ASP A 613 -14.16 -10.19 -18.90
N ALA A 614 -13.33 -10.90 -18.16
CA ALA A 614 -13.68 -11.47 -16.86
C ALA A 614 -12.77 -11.00 -15.72
N HIS A 615 -11.74 -10.19 -16.01
CA HIS A 615 -10.72 -9.84 -15.02
C HIS A 615 -10.41 -8.35 -15.07
N ALA A 616 -9.97 -7.83 -13.93
CA ALA A 616 -9.54 -6.45 -13.75
C ALA A 616 -8.24 -6.42 -12.93
N VAL A 617 -7.61 -5.25 -12.82
CA VAL A 617 -6.44 -4.98 -11.97
C VAL A 617 -6.77 -3.89 -10.95
N THR A 618 -6.30 -4.05 -9.71
CA THR A 618 -6.49 -3.03 -8.66
C THR A 618 -5.40 -3.11 -7.58
N SER A 619 -5.42 -2.18 -6.62
CA SER A 619 -4.40 -1.98 -5.59
C SER A 619 -5.02 -1.71 -4.23
N GLY A 620 -4.52 -2.38 -3.19
CA GLY A 620 -4.90 -2.15 -1.79
C GLY A 620 -4.32 -3.22 -0.87
N THR A 621 -4.26 -2.96 0.44
CA THR A 621 -4.06 -4.03 1.44
C THR A 621 -5.18 -5.09 1.37
N SER A 622 -6.37 -4.67 0.93
CA SER A 622 -7.49 -5.52 0.49
C SER A 622 -7.15 -6.59 -0.54
N MET A 623 -6.07 -6.44 -1.32
CA MET A 623 -5.59 -7.43 -2.31
C MET A 623 -4.45 -8.30 -1.75
N ALA A 624 -3.77 -7.84 -0.70
CA ALA A 624 -2.72 -8.55 0.00
C ALA A 624 -3.29 -9.56 1.02
N ALA A 625 -4.25 -9.13 1.84
CA ALA A 625 -4.96 -9.96 2.82
C ALA A 625 -5.49 -11.30 2.24
N PRO A 626 -6.20 -11.35 1.10
CA PRO A 626 -6.72 -12.62 0.58
C PRO A 626 -5.64 -13.63 0.19
N GLN A 627 -4.43 -13.19 -0.18
CA GLN A 627 -3.33 -14.11 -0.44
C GLN A 627 -2.76 -14.73 0.84
N VAL A 628 -2.75 -13.99 1.96
CA VAL A 628 -2.45 -14.56 3.28
C VAL A 628 -3.58 -15.48 3.73
N ALA A 629 -4.85 -15.11 3.54
CA ALA A 629 -5.98 -15.99 3.86
C ALA A 629 -5.91 -17.32 3.08
N GLY A 630 -5.67 -17.28 1.78
CA GLY A 630 -5.43 -18.49 1.00
C GLY A 630 -4.20 -19.29 1.46
N ALA A 631 -3.14 -18.63 1.95
CA ALA A 631 -1.99 -19.32 2.53
C ALA A 631 -2.35 -20.04 3.85
N VAL A 632 -3.16 -19.41 4.71
CA VAL A 632 -3.69 -20.05 5.92
C VAL A 632 -4.54 -21.27 5.59
N ALA A 633 -5.38 -21.21 4.55
CA ALA A 633 -6.16 -22.38 4.11
C ALA A 633 -5.28 -23.57 3.70
N LEU A 634 -4.10 -23.31 3.11
CA LEU A 634 -3.12 -24.37 2.79
C LEU A 634 -2.43 -24.96 4.04
N LEU A 635 -2.21 -24.16 5.09
CA LEU A 635 -1.68 -24.65 6.38
C LEU A 635 -2.73 -25.45 7.16
N LEU A 636 -3.99 -24.99 7.16
CA LEU A 636 -5.14 -25.63 7.81
C LEU A 636 -5.60 -26.92 7.10
N GLU A 637 -5.43 -27.01 5.78
CA GLU A 637 -5.61 -28.27 5.04
C GLU A 637 -4.61 -29.35 5.47
N ARG A 638 -3.40 -28.95 5.90
CA ARG A 638 -2.38 -29.87 6.43
C ARG A 638 -2.64 -30.23 7.90
N ASP A 639 -2.93 -29.23 8.73
CA ASP A 639 -3.21 -29.40 10.15
C ASP A 639 -4.45 -28.57 10.55
N PRO A 640 -5.64 -29.20 10.64
CA PRO A 640 -6.87 -28.51 11.02
C PRO A 640 -6.91 -28.14 12.52
N SER A 641 -5.92 -28.55 13.33
CA SER A 641 -5.86 -28.23 14.76
C SER A 641 -5.11 -26.93 15.08
N LEU A 642 -4.48 -26.28 14.09
CA LEU A 642 -3.74 -25.04 14.31
C LEU A 642 -4.63 -23.93 14.86
N THR A 643 -4.20 -23.30 15.96
CA THR A 643 -4.80 -22.08 16.50
C THR A 643 -4.34 -20.85 15.71
N GLN A 644 -5.10 -19.75 15.72
CA GLN A 644 -4.66 -18.51 15.05
C GLN A 644 -3.27 -18.04 15.48
N ARG A 645 -2.90 -18.22 16.76
CA ARG A 645 -1.57 -17.83 17.26
C ARG A 645 -0.47 -18.67 16.62
N GLN A 646 -0.69 -19.98 16.47
CA GLN A 646 0.23 -20.87 15.75
C GLN A 646 0.31 -20.49 14.28
N VAL A 647 -0.83 -20.41 13.57
CA VAL A 647 -0.91 -19.99 12.15
C VAL A 647 -0.11 -18.70 11.91
N ARG A 648 -0.30 -17.68 12.76
CA ARG A 648 0.41 -16.41 12.65
C ARG A 648 1.91 -16.55 12.89
N GLY A 649 2.32 -17.29 13.92
CA GLY A 649 3.73 -17.59 14.18
C GLY A 649 4.40 -18.33 13.02
N LEU A 650 3.71 -19.28 12.40
CA LEU A 650 4.18 -20.02 11.21
C LEU A 650 4.33 -19.08 10.00
N LEU A 651 3.36 -18.20 9.74
CA LEU A 651 3.45 -17.19 8.68
C LEU A 651 4.60 -16.21 8.92
N GLN A 652 4.79 -15.74 10.15
CA GLN A 652 5.84 -14.80 10.52
C GLN A 652 7.24 -15.44 10.45
N ALA A 653 7.42 -16.67 10.96
CA ALA A 653 8.66 -17.41 10.80
C ALA A 653 8.94 -17.75 9.33
N GLY A 654 7.89 -18.08 8.57
CA GLY A 654 7.98 -18.35 7.15
C GLY A 654 8.40 -17.14 6.31
N ALA A 655 8.05 -15.92 6.74
CA ALA A 655 8.22 -14.71 5.97
C ALA A 655 9.66 -14.51 5.48
N ARG A 656 9.79 -14.10 4.21
CA ARG A 656 11.08 -13.76 3.59
C ARG A 656 11.34 -12.26 3.73
N ARG A 657 12.61 -11.84 3.71
CA ARG A 657 12.92 -10.41 3.55
C ARG A 657 12.32 -9.86 2.25
N LEU A 658 11.85 -8.63 2.32
CA LEU A 658 11.40 -7.86 1.17
C LEU A 658 12.60 -7.55 0.24
N GLN A 659 12.40 -7.61 -1.08
CA GLN A 659 13.47 -7.45 -2.06
C GLN A 659 13.50 -6.07 -2.74
N GLY A 660 12.37 -5.35 -2.75
CA GLY A 660 12.26 -3.98 -3.26
C GLY A 660 12.43 -2.92 -2.17
N SER A 661 12.09 -1.67 -2.50
CA SER A 661 12.27 -0.54 -1.57
C SER A 661 11.22 -0.50 -0.47
N ALA A 662 11.64 -0.54 0.81
CA ALA A 662 10.86 -0.10 1.96
C ALA A 662 11.48 1.17 2.57
N PRO A 663 11.04 2.39 2.19
CA PRO A 663 11.57 3.64 2.75
C PRO A 663 11.19 3.87 4.23
N ILE A 664 10.19 3.14 4.71
CA ILE A 664 9.64 3.15 6.06
C ILE A 664 9.53 1.67 6.44
N ALA A 665 10.39 1.20 7.35
CA ALA A 665 10.55 -0.24 7.63
C ALA A 665 9.36 -0.82 8.42
N GLU A 666 8.69 0.05 9.16
CA GLU A 666 7.54 -0.21 10.03
C GLU A 666 6.29 -0.60 9.24
N GLN A 667 6.33 -0.49 7.90
CA GLN A 667 5.30 -1.03 7.01
C GLN A 667 5.43 -2.53 6.72
N VAL A 668 6.60 -3.14 6.99
CA VAL A 668 6.97 -4.47 6.48
C VAL A 668 6.52 -5.61 7.40
N GLY A 669 6.27 -5.34 8.67
CA GLY A 669 6.20 -6.39 9.69
C GLY A 669 7.54 -7.12 9.78
N VAL A 670 7.52 -8.44 9.95
CA VAL A 670 8.73 -9.28 9.86
C VAL A 670 9.24 -9.46 8.42
N GLY A 671 8.35 -9.43 7.43
CA GLY A 671 8.71 -9.70 6.04
C GLY A 671 7.52 -9.93 5.10
N ALA A 672 7.84 -10.36 3.88
CA ALA A 672 6.87 -10.70 2.87
C ALA A 672 6.41 -12.17 2.97
N LEU A 673 5.12 -12.42 2.70
CA LEU A 673 4.48 -13.73 2.69
C LEU A 673 5.26 -14.74 1.86
N ASP A 674 5.51 -15.90 2.46
CA ASP A 674 6.15 -17.04 1.83
C ASP A 674 5.54 -18.34 2.36
N VAL A 675 4.70 -18.98 1.54
CA VAL A 675 3.95 -20.19 1.89
C VAL A 675 4.88 -21.40 2.09
N MET A 676 6.00 -21.45 1.37
CA MET A 676 7.00 -22.52 1.54
C MET A 676 7.86 -22.32 2.78
N GLY A 677 8.12 -21.06 3.15
CA GLY A 677 8.70 -20.74 4.46
C GLY A 677 7.76 -21.10 5.61
N ALA A 678 6.46 -20.83 5.48
CA ALA A 678 5.45 -21.18 6.49
C ALA A 678 5.29 -22.71 6.63
N LEU A 679 5.38 -23.45 5.52
CA LEU A 679 5.46 -24.92 5.54
C LEU A 679 6.74 -25.43 6.22
N GLU A 680 7.91 -24.81 5.99
CA GLU A 680 9.13 -25.16 6.74
C GLU A 680 8.93 -24.96 8.25
N ALA A 681 8.36 -23.83 8.66
CA ALA A 681 8.02 -23.59 10.06
C ALA A 681 7.03 -24.64 10.60
N GLN A 682 6.02 -25.04 9.82
CA GLN A 682 5.04 -26.05 10.25
C GLN A 682 5.69 -27.41 10.46
N LEU A 683 6.51 -27.86 9.51
CA LEU A 683 7.27 -29.11 9.62
C LEU A 683 8.22 -29.12 10.82
N LEU A 684 8.90 -28.00 11.11
CA LEU A 684 9.76 -27.87 12.29
C LEU A 684 8.95 -27.90 13.60
N GLN A 685 7.73 -27.34 13.61
CA GLN A 685 6.82 -27.41 14.77
C GLN A 685 6.28 -28.84 14.99
N GLU A 686 6.04 -29.59 13.92
CA GLU A 686 5.67 -31.02 13.93
C GLU A 686 6.83 -31.95 14.39
N GLY A 687 8.04 -31.42 14.60
CA GLY A 687 9.21 -32.19 15.03
C GLY A 687 10.00 -32.84 13.89
N ALA A 688 9.84 -32.38 12.65
CA ALA A 688 10.74 -32.78 11.56
C ALA A 688 12.19 -32.35 11.86
N PRO A 689 13.21 -33.12 11.44
CA PRO A 689 14.61 -32.77 11.69
C PRO A 689 15.01 -31.52 10.91
N GLY A 690 15.10 -30.39 11.63
CA GLY A 690 15.73 -29.17 11.13
C GLY A 690 17.25 -29.28 11.04
N ASP A 691 17.87 -28.31 10.36
CA ASP A 691 19.31 -28.11 10.49
C ASP A 691 19.59 -27.44 11.85
N VAL A 692 19.70 -28.26 12.90
CA VAL A 692 19.83 -27.82 14.29
C VAL A 692 21.18 -27.14 14.52
N SER A 693 21.20 -25.81 14.50
CA SER A 693 21.25 -25.03 15.76
C SER A 693 21.73 -23.59 15.52
N GLU A 694 22.83 -23.39 14.79
CA GLU A 694 23.53 -22.10 14.86
C GLU A 694 22.91 -21.02 13.94
N PRO A 695 22.45 -19.88 14.50
CA PRO A 695 21.99 -18.75 13.70
C PRO A 695 23.18 -18.03 13.05
N ASP A 696 23.04 -17.70 11.76
CA ASP A 696 24.06 -16.98 11.01
C ASP A 696 23.81 -15.45 11.04
N PRO A 697 24.82 -14.61 11.37
CA PRO A 697 24.65 -13.15 11.47
C PRO A 697 24.37 -12.43 10.14
N GLU A 698 24.81 -12.96 8.99
CA GLU A 698 24.53 -12.37 7.68
C GLU A 698 23.12 -12.72 7.18
N ARG A 699 22.50 -13.75 7.79
CA ARG A 699 21.14 -14.20 7.45
C ARG A 699 20.08 -13.76 8.46
N SER A 700 20.41 -13.70 9.75
CA SER A 700 19.50 -13.36 10.86
C SER A 700 19.30 -11.84 11.04
N TRP A 701 18.26 -11.42 11.78
CA TRP A 701 18.04 -9.99 12.07
C TRP A 701 17.17 -9.70 13.31
N LEU A 702 17.12 -8.42 13.68
CA LEU A 702 16.21 -7.84 14.68
C LEU A 702 15.27 -6.83 14.01
N THR A 703 13.97 -7.05 14.16
CA THR A 703 12.87 -6.19 13.68
C THR A 703 12.24 -5.50 14.89
N LEU A 704 12.41 -4.17 15.01
CA LEU A 704 11.79 -3.37 16.06
C LEU A 704 10.42 -2.87 15.57
N ALA A 705 9.39 -2.89 16.42
CA ALA A 705 8.03 -2.48 16.05
C ALA A 705 7.86 -0.99 15.75
N SER A 706 8.88 -0.16 16.00
CA SER A 706 8.84 1.29 15.82
C SER A 706 10.19 1.85 15.37
N ALA A 707 10.16 2.92 14.57
CA ALA A 707 11.37 3.65 14.16
C ALA A 707 12.12 4.31 15.34
N PHE A 708 11.44 4.49 16.48
CA PHE A 708 11.95 5.16 17.67
C PHE A 708 11.27 4.63 18.95
N VAL A 709 11.80 4.99 20.12
CA VAL A 709 11.16 4.72 21.42
C VAL A 709 11.03 6.01 22.23
N TYR A 710 10.02 6.10 23.09
CA TYR A 710 9.90 7.22 24.04
C TYR A 710 10.85 7.01 25.23
N PRO A 711 11.37 8.08 25.85
CA PRO A 711 11.97 8.03 27.19
C PRO A 711 10.88 7.83 28.23
N ASP A 712 10.27 6.66 28.23
CA ASP A 712 9.24 6.24 29.18
C ASP A 712 9.34 4.70 29.36
N PRO A 713 9.63 4.21 30.59
CA PRO A 713 9.77 2.78 30.83
C PRO A 713 8.45 2.01 30.70
N ALA A 714 7.28 2.66 30.75
CA ALA A 714 5.97 2.04 30.56
C ALA A 714 5.63 1.81 29.08
N LEU A 715 6.08 2.72 28.20
CA LEU A 715 5.84 2.65 26.75
C LEU A 715 6.83 1.68 26.08
N SER A 716 6.63 0.38 26.33
CA SER A 716 7.42 -0.68 25.71
C SER A 716 6.94 -1.02 24.30
N VAL A 717 7.87 -1.25 23.39
CA VAL A 717 7.59 -1.75 22.03
C VAL A 717 8.09 -3.18 21.87
N GLU A 718 7.46 -3.95 20.97
CA GLU A 718 7.93 -5.28 20.62
C GLU A 718 9.21 -5.24 19.77
N VAL A 719 10.06 -6.24 19.97
CA VAL A 719 11.18 -6.56 19.06
C VAL A 719 11.16 -8.05 18.75
N TYR A 720 11.25 -8.38 17.46
CA TYR A 720 11.32 -9.74 16.94
C TYR A 720 12.76 -10.03 16.53
N ALA A 721 13.20 -11.26 16.80
CA ALA A 721 14.47 -11.81 16.35
C ALA A 721 14.20 -12.98 15.40
N GLU A 722 14.71 -12.85 14.19
CA GLU A 722 14.48 -13.78 13.09
C GLU A 722 15.78 -14.51 12.79
N LEU A 723 15.79 -15.82 13.01
CA LEU A 723 16.99 -16.65 13.03
C LEU A 723 17.03 -17.56 11.82
N ARG A 724 18.11 -17.45 11.05
CA ARG A 724 18.34 -18.22 9.83
C ARG A 724 19.72 -18.85 9.87
N THR A 725 19.84 -20.07 9.37
CA THR A 725 21.14 -20.71 9.11
C THR A 725 21.83 -20.04 7.92
N ALA A 726 23.12 -20.30 7.69
CA ALA A 726 23.86 -19.74 6.54
C ALA A 726 23.22 -20.07 5.17
N SER A 727 22.49 -21.19 5.08
CA SER A 727 21.73 -21.62 3.89
C SER A 727 20.44 -20.82 3.65
N GLY A 728 19.97 -20.05 4.65
CA GLY A 728 18.71 -19.30 4.61
C GLY A 728 17.50 -20.03 5.20
N ARG A 729 17.63 -21.33 5.54
CA ARG A 729 16.61 -22.09 6.32
C ARG A 729 16.44 -21.52 7.72
N LEU A 730 15.29 -21.77 8.35
CA LEU A 730 15.07 -21.43 9.77
C LEU A 730 16.11 -22.08 10.69
N ALA A 731 16.72 -21.29 11.59
CA ALA A 731 17.61 -21.77 12.64
C ALA A 731 16.84 -21.88 13.96
N ASP A 732 16.64 -23.12 14.44
CA ASP A 732 15.82 -23.42 15.61
C ASP A 732 16.43 -24.57 16.46
N ALA A 733 15.68 -25.12 17.42
CA ALA A 733 16.15 -26.10 18.40
C ALA A 733 17.40 -25.63 19.18
N LEU A 734 17.37 -24.37 19.60
CA LEU A 734 18.38 -23.75 20.49
C LEU A 734 18.16 -24.15 21.95
N GLU A 735 19.26 -24.38 22.67
CA GLU A 735 19.23 -24.67 24.11
C GLU A 735 18.60 -23.51 24.93
N PRO A 736 17.86 -23.80 26.02
CA PRO A 736 17.24 -22.77 26.85
C PRO A 736 18.27 -21.75 27.38
N GLY A 737 18.09 -20.48 27.03
CA GLY A 737 19.00 -19.39 27.43
C GLY A 737 20.24 -19.23 26.55
N ALA A 738 20.41 -20.00 25.48
CA ALA A 738 21.54 -19.84 24.55
C ALA A 738 21.54 -18.47 23.84
N LEU A 739 20.35 -17.85 23.68
CA LEU A 739 20.18 -16.49 23.19
C LEU A 739 20.14 -15.48 24.33
N THR A 740 20.88 -14.39 24.20
CA THR A 740 20.78 -13.21 25.09
C THR A 740 20.48 -11.96 24.27
N LEU A 741 19.38 -11.27 24.61
CA LEU A 741 19.09 -9.93 24.08
C LEU A 741 19.52 -8.88 25.10
N SER A 742 20.61 -8.18 24.80
CA SER A 742 21.12 -7.07 25.60
C SER A 742 20.58 -5.72 25.12
N VAL A 743 20.23 -4.85 26.07
CA VAL A 743 19.64 -3.52 25.82
C VAL A 743 20.55 -2.46 26.44
N THR A 744 20.80 -1.36 25.72
CA THR A 744 21.55 -0.20 26.21
C THR A 744 20.77 1.08 25.92
N GLY A 745 20.68 1.99 26.89
CA GLY A 745 19.80 3.17 26.83
C GLY A 745 18.36 2.88 27.26
N GLY A 746 18.11 1.68 27.79
CA GLY A 746 16.80 1.17 28.16
C GLY A 746 16.89 -0.22 28.76
N ARG A 747 15.74 -0.89 28.82
CA ARG A 747 15.51 -2.15 29.53
C ARG A 747 14.70 -3.15 28.71
N LEU A 748 14.79 -4.44 29.06
CA LEU A 748 13.77 -5.43 28.70
C LEU A 748 12.53 -5.18 29.56
N ALA A 749 11.40 -4.92 28.92
CA ALA A 749 10.08 -4.88 29.55
C ALA A 749 9.43 -6.28 29.58
N ALA A 750 9.75 -7.14 28.61
CA ALA A 750 9.43 -8.57 28.62
C ALA A 750 10.64 -9.37 28.09
N PRO A 751 10.89 -10.60 28.59
CA PRO A 751 12.02 -11.42 28.17
C PRO A 751 11.90 -11.88 26.71
N LEU A 752 13.04 -12.30 26.13
CA LEU A 752 13.06 -12.93 24.82
C LEU A 752 12.44 -14.34 24.90
N THR A 753 11.40 -14.58 24.12
CA THR A 753 10.59 -15.81 24.11
C THR A 753 10.45 -16.35 22.69
N ARG A 754 10.58 -17.67 22.51
CA ARG A 754 10.33 -18.31 21.21
C ARG A 754 8.82 -18.35 20.95
N ILE A 755 8.39 -17.87 19.79
CA ILE A 755 6.97 -17.83 19.40
C ILE A 755 6.65 -18.76 18.22
N ALA A 756 7.64 -19.07 17.38
CA ALA A 756 7.58 -20.09 16.33
C ALA A 756 9.01 -20.58 16.02
N PRO A 757 9.23 -21.63 15.20
CA PRO A 757 10.57 -22.08 14.85
C PRO A 757 11.40 -20.96 14.23
N GLY A 758 12.58 -20.67 14.80
CA GLY A 758 13.48 -19.59 14.38
C GLY A 758 12.95 -18.17 14.58
N LEU A 759 11.80 -18.00 15.26
CA LEU A 759 11.19 -16.70 15.53
C LEU A 759 11.02 -16.46 17.03
N TRP A 760 11.65 -15.40 17.53
CA TRP A 760 11.63 -15.02 18.94
C TRP A 760 11.16 -13.58 19.11
N ARG A 761 10.56 -13.26 20.26
CA ARG A 761 9.96 -11.96 20.56
C ARG A 761 10.27 -11.51 21.99
N ALA A 762 10.61 -10.24 22.16
CA ALA A 762 10.77 -9.55 23.45
C ALA A 762 9.99 -8.22 23.43
N ARG A 763 9.94 -7.52 24.57
CA ARG A 763 9.51 -6.11 24.64
C ARG A 763 10.59 -5.26 25.29
N VAL A 764 10.78 -4.04 24.79
CA VAL A 764 11.84 -3.10 25.22
C VAL A 764 11.28 -1.70 25.43
N SER A 765 11.78 -0.98 26.43
CA SER A 765 11.49 0.44 26.67
C SER A 765 12.77 1.20 27.01
N ALA A 766 12.81 2.52 26.78
CA ALA A 766 13.93 3.36 27.19
C ALA A 766 13.74 3.93 28.61
N ASP A 767 14.83 4.35 29.24
CA ASP A 767 14.76 4.97 30.57
C ASP A 767 14.41 6.47 30.44
N ALA A 768 13.62 6.99 31.40
CA ALA A 768 12.98 8.31 31.30
C ALA A 768 13.93 9.52 31.16
N GLU A 769 15.20 9.37 31.57
CA GLU A 769 16.21 10.43 31.50
C GLU A 769 17.06 10.39 30.22
N ARG A 770 16.85 9.41 29.32
CA ARG A 770 17.70 9.15 28.14
C ARG A 770 17.21 9.81 26.85
N GLY A 771 16.33 10.80 26.99
CA GLY A 771 15.74 11.54 25.86
C GLY A 771 16.80 12.21 24.97
N GLY A 772 16.75 11.94 23.67
CA GLY A 772 17.74 12.40 22.68
C GLY A 772 18.94 11.48 22.48
N GLU A 773 19.06 10.38 23.24
CA GLU A 773 20.07 9.34 23.01
C GLU A 773 19.59 8.26 22.00
N GLN A 774 20.20 7.08 22.05
CA GLN A 774 19.96 5.94 21.16
C GLN A 774 19.79 4.68 22.00
N LEU A 775 18.65 4.01 21.83
CA LEU A 775 18.47 2.64 22.26
C LEU A 775 19.35 1.74 21.36
N ARG A 776 20.10 0.81 21.96
CA ARG A 776 20.80 -0.25 21.23
C ARG A 776 20.34 -1.60 21.72
N LEU A 777 19.95 -2.45 20.77
CA LEU A 777 19.61 -3.84 20.98
C LEU A 777 20.73 -4.69 20.37
N LYS A 778 21.28 -5.64 21.13
CA LYS A 778 22.27 -6.61 20.64
C LYS A 778 21.86 -8.01 21.06
N LEU A 779 21.60 -8.87 20.08
CA LEU A 779 21.33 -10.28 20.23
C LEU A 779 22.63 -11.08 20.09
N THR A 780 22.90 -11.97 21.04
CA THR A 780 24.02 -12.91 20.98
C THR A 780 23.57 -14.36 21.13
N HIS A 781 24.35 -15.28 20.54
CA HIS A 781 24.28 -16.72 20.78
C HIS A 781 25.60 -17.12 21.44
N GLY A 782 25.56 -17.41 22.75
CA GLY A 782 26.78 -17.39 23.58
C GLY A 782 27.51 -16.05 23.45
N GLU A 783 28.80 -16.08 23.11
CA GLU A 783 29.62 -14.87 22.86
C GLU A 783 29.45 -14.28 21.45
N ARG A 784 28.89 -15.04 20.49
CA ARG A 784 28.75 -14.62 19.08
C ARG A 784 27.65 -13.57 18.94
N GLU A 785 27.96 -12.42 18.35
CA GLU A 785 26.95 -11.42 17.96
C GLU A 785 26.18 -11.93 16.73
N ILE A 786 24.84 -11.95 16.82
CA ILE A 786 23.94 -12.45 15.78
C ILE A 786 23.25 -11.29 15.05
N ALA A 787 22.78 -10.29 15.80
CA ALA A 787 22.16 -9.10 15.23
C ALA A 787 22.24 -7.92 16.19
N THR A 788 22.40 -6.71 15.65
CA THR A 788 22.34 -5.45 16.40
C THR A 788 21.36 -4.49 15.71
N HIS A 789 20.49 -3.86 16.49
CA HIS A 789 19.53 -2.84 16.04
C HIS A 789 19.73 -1.55 16.87
N ARG A 790 19.36 -0.39 16.31
CA ARG A 790 19.45 0.92 16.98
C ARG A 790 18.26 1.79 16.62
N ALA A 791 17.72 2.50 17.62
CA ALA A 791 16.63 3.46 17.43
C ALA A 791 16.85 4.71 18.30
N PRO A 792 16.49 5.92 17.83
CA PRO A 792 16.49 7.12 18.65
C PRO A 792 15.50 7.02 19.82
N ILE A 793 15.86 7.67 20.93
CA ILE A 793 14.98 7.85 22.09
C ILE A 793 14.35 9.25 21.95
N ALA A 794 13.12 9.33 21.43
CA ALA A 794 12.50 10.60 21.03
C ALA A 794 11.68 11.24 22.16
N VAL A 795 12.06 12.46 22.55
CA VAL A 795 11.34 13.24 23.60
C VAL A 795 9.99 13.73 23.09
N ASP A 796 9.96 14.25 21.86
CA ASP A 796 8.76 14.75 21.20
C ASP A 796 8.86 14.50 19.68
N PRO A 797 8.15 13.50 19.13
CA PRO A 797 8.18 13.22 17.70
C PRO A 797 7.39 14.24 16.87
N HIS A 798 6.50 15.05 17.45
CA HIS A 798 5.75 16.09 16.73
C HIS A 798 6.66 17.24 16.23
N LEU A 799 7.84 17.39 16.86
CA LEU A 799 8.88 18.33 16.45
C LEU A 799 9.89 17.72 15.46
N ALA A 800 9.78 16.41 15.16
CA ALA A 800 10.62 15.75 14.16
C ALA A 800 9.97 15.78 12.76
N VAL A 801 10.80 15.71 11.72
CA VAL A 801 10.33 15.46 10.34
C VAL A 801 10.37 13.95 10.09
N HIS A 802 9.30 13.38 9.55
CA HIS A 802 9.22 11.94 9.25
C HIS A 802 10.13 11.54 8.06
N PRO A 803 10.92 10.45 8.12
CA PRO A 803 11.10 9.55 9.27
C PRO A 803 11.93 10.20 10.40
N PRO A 804 11.52 10.02 11.68
CA PRO A 804 11.99 10.83 12.79
C PRO A 804 13.49 10.69 13.06
N TRP A 805 14.19 11.83 13.10
CA TRP A 805 15.63 11.90 13.31
C TRP A 805 15.95 12.87 14.46
N ALA A 806 16.63 12.39 15.49
CA ALA A 806 16.92 13.18 16.68
C ALA A 806 18.04 14.22 16.41
N ARG A 807 17.73 15.51 16.57
CA ARG A 807 18.72 16.59 16.61
C ARG A 807 18.76 17.19 18.02
N GLY A 808 19.64 16.66 18.86
CA GLY A 808 19.83 17.15 20.23
C GLY A 808 20.30 18.61 20.26
N GLY A 809 19.44 19.51 20.72
CA GLY A 809 19.76 20.94 20.90
C GLY A 809 18.50 21.78 21.10
N CYS A 810 18.39 22.44 22.26
CA CYS A 810 17.23 23.28 22.59
C CYS A 810 17.15 24.52 21.68
N ALA A 811 16.23 24.52 20.71
CA ALA A 811 15.93 25.67 19.87
C ALA A 811 15.11 26.72 20.65
N VAL A 812 15.79 27.58 21.42
CA VAL A 812 15.16 28.76 22.03
C VAL A 812 14.98 29.83 20.96
N GLU A 813 13.79 29.90 20.37
CA GLU A 813 13.47 30.89 19.36
C GLU A 813 13.43 32.31 19.96
N PRO A 814 14.10 33.33 19.36
CA PRO A 814 14.09 34.68 19.90
C PRO A 814 12.71 35.33 19.76
N ALA A 815 12.02 35.54 20.88
CA ALA A 815 10.65 36.06 20.92
C ALA A 815 10.44 37.30 20.02
N HIS A 816 9.47 37.20 19.10
CA HIS A 816 9.09 38.28 18.20
C HIS A 816 8.82 39.58 18.96
N ARG A 817 9.66 40.60 18.73
CA ARG A 817 9.43 41.95 19.26
C ARG A 817 8.14 42.52 18.67
N ARG A 818 7.09 42.64 19.48
CA ARG A 818 5.85 43.35 19.14
C ARG A 818 6.19 44.74 18.58
N ALA A 819 5.74 45.03 17.36
CA ALA A 819 5.91 46.34 16.75
C ALA A 819 5.01 47.37 17.46
N ALA A 820 5.60 48.18 18.34
CA ALA A 820 4.89 49.28 18.98
C ALA A 820 4.60 50.40 17.96
N ARG A 821 3.33 50.81 17.84
CA ARG A 821 2.96 52.01 17.07
C ARG A 821 3.47 53.25 17.82
N GLY A 822 4.24 54.10 17.14
CA GLY A 822 4.78 55.33 17.74
C GLY A 822 5.19 56.36 16.68
N SER A 823 4.49 57.50 16.69
CA SER A 823 4.79 58.78 16.01
C SER A 823 6.26 59.07 15.70
N GLY A 824 6.56 59.48 14.46
CA GLY A 824 7.89 59.94 14.05
C GLY A 824 8.09 61.46 14.11
N ALA A 825 9.35 61.89 14.25
CA ALA A 825 9.83 63.26 14.03
C ALA A 825 11.36 63.31 13.87
N ALA A 826 11.86 64.43 13.34
CA ALA A 826 13.26 64.90 13.30
C ALA A 826 14.29 64.23 12.35
N LEU A 827 15.10 65.10 11.73
CA LEU A 827 16.30 64.81 10.92
C LEU A 827 17.57 65.13 11.74
N GLY A 828 18.76 64.69 11.33
CA GLY A 828 20.01 65.14 11.98
C GLY A 828 21.32 64.59 11.39
N ALA A 829 21.80 65.18 10.30
CA ALA A 829 23.00 64.83 9.55
C ALA A 829 24.33 64.72 10.34
N LEU A 830 25.34 64.04 9.74
CA LEU A 830 26.59 64.72 9.34
C LEU A 830 27.45 63.94 8.32
N LEU A 831 28.29 64.69 7.60
CA LEU A 831 29.27 64.25 6.59
C LEU A 831 30.66 63.98 7.29
N VAL A 832 31.82 63.71 6.66
CA VAL A 832 32.34 64.15 5.35
C VAL A 832 33.66 63.45 4.93
N LEU A 833 34.02 63.59 3.65
CA LEU A 833 35.34 63.48 2.99
C LEU A 833 36.01 62.10 2.76
N SER A 834 36.51 61.96 1.53
CA SER A 834 37.47 60.96 1.05
C SER A 834 38.36 61.59 -0.03
N ALA A 835 39.69 61.58 0.11
CA ALA A 835 40.62 62.03 -0.95
C ALA A 835 42.03 61.41 -0.79
N LEU A 836 42.75 61.27 -1.92
CA LEU A 836 44.01 60.54 -2.07
C LEU A 836 45.24 61.32 -1.56
N GLY A 837 46.33 60.58 -1.28
CA GLY A 837 47.68 61.14 -1.21
C GLY A 837 48.78 60.06 -1.26
N ALA A 838 49.72 60.15 -2.20
CA ALA A 838 50.84 59.21 -2.33
C ALA A 838 52.10 59.92 -2.86
N PHE A 839 53.29 59.65 -2.28
CA PHE A 839 54.53 59.36 -3.04
C PHE A 839 55.76 58.91 -2.20
N THR A 840 56.41 57.87 -2.72
CA THR A 840 57.75 57.24 -2.48
C THR A 840 58.90 57.94 -1.72
N ARG A 841 59.79 57.13 -1.09
CA ARG A 841 61.30 57.18 -1.11
C ARG A 841 61.87 56.03 -0.20
N ARG A 842 63.07 55.42 -0.37
CA ARG A 842 64.06 55.29 -1.49
C ARG A 842 65.20 54.26 -1.15
N ARG A 843 65.58 53.34 -2.08
CA ARG A 843 66.93 52.68 -2.25
C ARG A 843 67.44 51.70 -1.12
N ARG A 844 68.40 50.76 -1.32
CA ARG A 844 69.23 50.29 -2.48
C ARG A 844 69.89 48.87 -2.29
N GLY A 845 70.20 48.19 -3.42
CA GLY A 845 71.19 47.08 -3.54
C GLY A 845 70.60 45.67 -3.38
N ARG A 846 71.12 44.56 -3.94
CA ARG A 846 72.18 44.19 -4.92
C ARG A 846 71.68 42.84 -5.54
N ALA A 847 72.07 42.28 -6.70
CA ALA A 847 72.75 42.66 -7.94
C ALA A 847 72.99 41.37 -8.77
N ARG A 848 73.10 41.48 -10.11
CA ARG A 848 73.59 40.46 -11.08
C ARG A 848 72.66 39.30 -11.52
N THR A 849 73.09 38.65 -12.61
CA THR A 849 72.29 38.02 -13.67
C THR A 849 73.11 37.03 -14.51
N HIS A 850 72.56 35.87 -14.86
CA HIS A 850 72.77 35.12 -16.12
C HIS A 850 71.71 33.98 -16.18
N GLY A 851 71.24 33.50 -17.34
CA GLY A 851 71.35 34.07 -18.69
C GLY A 851 71.51 33.01 -19.80
N ALA A 852 70.63 33.08 -20.81
CA ALA A 852 70.73 32.39 -22.12
C ALA A 852 70.56 30.84 -22.14
N ARG A 853 70.10 30.20 -23.23
CA ARG A 853 69.09 30.56 -24.28
C ARG A 853 68.93 29.37 -25.26
N ARG A 854 67.70 29.12 -25.73
CA ARG A 854 67.35 28.41 -26.99
C ARG A 854 67.71 26.90 -27.04
N ALA A 855 67.08 26.09 -27.89
CA ALA A 855 65.94 26.39 -28.78
C ALA A 855 64.66 26.69 -28.00
#